data_AF-A0A672NVE9-F1
#
_entry.id   AF-A0A672NVE9-F1
#
_cell.length_a   1.000
_cell.length_b   1.000
_cell.length_c   1.000
_cell.angle_alpha   90.00
_cell.angle_beta   90.00
_cell.angle_gamma   90.00
#
_symmetry.space_group_name_H-M   'P 1'
#
loop_
_entity.id
_entity.type
_entity.pdbx_description
1 polymer ?
#
loop_
_entity_poly.entity_id
_entity_poly.type
_entity_poly.pdbx_seq_one_letter_code
_entity_poly.pdbx_strand_id
1 'polypeptide(L)'
;IIQRMNLDGDQRRIVSRVGRSILLDFHLSEGTMFWADTHTGQISRAGLDGTLKGITGLAVDWIENAVLWSNAEKGTIQRMDTDGRNEKIVLRDLSQPRSVVVDPNERYIFWLSDGLTPSLQRSDMTGGKRTTVLKAADRLKILAIDHRDRRLFWVQQGQGVHTAMGSCNYDGNIINVFNQPFRSQSLRMTIFLDYVCLTDSKSKRIIRVNKYTGGRGENVNSKRMPQPPADVKVVHPINQPHLKHTIAFVEKSTTFFFCSKLSSSLSDINECALWNHGCSLGCENAPGSYFCTCPKGYLLLPDLKTCQETKPCVENATVCDHACVHTAEGDVCVCPEGSVLNSDGRSCTGCLSADQGGCSQMCVTLYPGRWVCECQPGYQLQPDEKHCAAAGPPMYLLFANMVDIKQINADGKKSKTLLQEPRGGIIALDYDPVQKQVYFADKNLKRIERASLDGGFREMLFSTGLDSPEGLAVDWVHRKLYWTDRGLSSISRSGLNGVDREIFIDEDIQKPRSIAIHPQAQKVYWTDMGSRPAVERSGLNRDVREVVVSTGMVSPSGLAVDHGSQRLYWCDLSRGVIESANLDGSDRHMLSENQVGRPFDVAVFENVLWVSDWEGHLLYRIDMRTGRNPERLRDISIQPAALVVVHPLVKPGANVCLYENGGCAQVCESRLGLAHCSCHSKHVLSADGKNCLPINTSFTGQYNENKIKQWKECLSNNNDCYSLRCDVNAQCMQKEGRAVCQCVTGFAGDGELCVDVDECKAGLADCSVSEAECVNTAGGYFCQCKTGFTGDGQHCMDIDECRLDMHDCDVNAECLNAVGKYQCRCRPGASSWPSTGSPLDVTSPWQHNNSMQSCPSTHNSYCLYDGVCFYFPEMESYACNCVLGYMGERCQFSDLEWWELQQAEEEKRRNMAIAVCIVLLITLLSIAACITYCCG
;
A
#
# COMPACT_ATOMS: atom_id res chain seq x y z
N ILE A 1 -0.55 14.67 -48.19
CA ILE A 1 -1.67 14.62 -47.21
C ILE A 1 -1.19 13.87 -45.98
N ILE A 2 -1.72 14.17 -44.80
CA ILE A 2 -1.42 13.41 -43.58
C ILE A 2 -2.67 12.64 -43.15
N GLN A 3 -2.50 11.37 -42.80
CA GLN A 3 -3.56 10.44 -42.41
C GLN A 3 -3.13 9.69 -41.14
N ARG A 4 -4.07 9.49 -40.20
CA ARG A 4 -3.96 8.52 -39.11
C ARG A 4 -4.46 7.16 -39.62
N MET A 5 -3.76 6.10 -39.27
CA MET A 5 -4.17 4.72 -39.51
C MET A 5 -4.28 4.02 -38.14
N ASN A 6 -5.42 3.39 -37.86
CA ASN A 6 -5.57 2.49 -36.72
C ASN A 6 -5.15 1.06 -37.13
N LEU A 7 -4.88 0.18 -36.16
CA LEU A 7 -4.37 -1.18 -36.44
C LEU A 7 -5.36 -2.05 -37.24
N ASP A 8 -6.65 -1.77 -37.17
CA ASP A 8 -7.71 -2.42 -37.94
C ASP A 8 -7.71 -2.02 -39.44
N GLY A 9 -6.81 -1.11 -39.81
CA GLY A 9 -6.61 -0.63 -41.19
C GLY A 9 -7.49 0.56 -41.59
N ASP A 10 -8.33 1.08 -40.68
CA ASP A 10 -9.12 2.30 -40.93
C ASP A 10 -8.21 3.54 -41.04
N GLN A 11 -8.56 4.45 -41.97
CA GLN A 11 -7.73 5.60 -42.37
C GLN A 11 -8.50 6.92 -42.24
N ARG A 12 -8.19 7.69 -41.20
CA ARG A 12 -8.75 9.05 -41.00
C ARG A 12 -7.79 10.13 -41.51
N ARG A 13 -8.26 10.99 -42.41
CA ARG A 13 -7.47 12.14 -42.89
C ARG A 13 -7.36 13.22 -41.80
N ILE A 14 -6.14 13.71 -41.55
CA ILE A 14 -5.87 14.79 -40.58
C ILE A 14 -5.69 16.12 -41.30
N VAL A 15 -4.76 16.19 -42.27
CA VAL A 15 -4.39 17.44 -42.95
C VAL A 15 -4.34 17.23 -44.47
N SER A 16 -4.82 18.22 -45.22
CA SER A 16 -4.82 18.24 -46.69
C SER A 16 -3.87 19.32 -47.25
N ARG A 17 -3.47 19.23 -48.52
CA ARG A 17 -2.58 20.21 -49.22
C ARG A 17 -1.19 20.42 -48.59
N VAL A 18 -0.67 19.40 -47.92
CA VAL A 18 0.50 19.43 -47.02
C VAL A 18 1.88 19.38 -47.72
N GLY A 19 1.98 19.70 -49.01
CA GLY A 19 3.25 19.57 -49.74
C GLY A 19 3.53 18.20 -50.38
N ARG A 20 4.70 18.04 -51.02
CA ARG A 20 5.10 16.81 -51.76
C ARG A 20 6.13 15.92 -51.05
N SER A 21 7.07 16.50 -50.29
CA SER A 21 8.11 15.76 -49.58
C SER A 21 8.12 16.24 -48.13
N ILE A 22 7.51 15.45 -47.26
CA ILE A 22 7.17 15.86 -45.90
C ILE A 22 8.04 15.04 -44.95
N LEU A 23 8.63 15.72 -43.95
CA LEU A 23 9.10 15.10 -42.71
C LEU A 23 8.08 15.41 -41.62
N LEU A 24 7.78 14.46 -40.73
CA LEU A 24 6.79 14.68 -39.67
C LEU A 24 7.29 14.17 -38.31
N ASP A 25 6.88 14.89 -37.26
CA ASP A 25 7.01 14.45 -35.88
C ASP A 25 5.86 15.00 -35.03
N PHE A 26 5.77 14.57 -33.77
CA PHE A 26 4.65 14.94 -32.89
C PHE A 26 5.11 15.37 -31.50
N HIS A 27 4.20 15.95 -30.72
CA HIS A 27 4.36 16.23 -29.30
C HIS A 27 3.13 15.68 -28.58
N LEU A 28 3.28 14.53 -27.94
CA LEU A 28 2.14 13.72 -27.54
C LEU A 28 1.29 14.35 -26.44
N SER A 29 1.94 14.96 -25.45
CA SER A 29 1.30 15.63 -24.30
C SER A 29 0.54 16.90 -24.68
N GLU A 30 1.08 17.72 -25.60
CA GLU A 30 0.35 18.86 -26.19
C GLU A 30 -0.75 18.41 -27.18
N GLY A 31 -0.66 17.18 -27.71
CA GLY A 31 -1.50 16.72 -28.82
C GLY A 31 -1.12 17.35 -30.18
N THR A 32 0.06 17.94 -30.28
CA THR A 32 0.53 18.71 -31.44
C THR A 32 1.24 17.83 -32.47
N MET A 33 1.12 18.17 -33.75
CA MET A 33 1.90 17.56 -34.84
C MET A 33 2.62 18.65 -35.62
N PHE A 34 3.90 18.38 -35.93
CA PHE A 34 4.78 19.25 -36.71
C PHE A 34 5.14 18.55 -38.01
N TRP A 35 5.18 19.31 -39.10
CA TRP A 35 5.67 18.78 -40.36
C TRP A 35 6.48 19.83 -41.13
N ALA A 36 7.49 19.37 -41.86
CA ALA A 36 8.31 20.20 -42.72
C ALA A 36 8.18 19.75 -44.17
N ASP A 37 7.74 20.63 -45.08
CA ASP A 37 7.89 20.38 -46.53
C ASP A 37 9.35 20.70 -46.90
N THR A 38 10.11 19.69 -47.31
CA THR A 38 11.54 19.83 -47.60
C THR A 38 11.84 20.59 -48.90
N HIS A 39 10.84 20.84 -49.76
CA HIS A 39 10.99 21.63 -51.00
C HIS A 39 10.73 23.11 -50.76
N THR A 40 9.69 23.47 -50.03
CA THR A 40 9.43 24.87 -49.64
C THR A 40 10.27 25.29 -48.44
N GLY A 41 10.73 24.32 -47.65
CA GLY A 41 11.39 24.46 -46.35
C GLY A 41 10.47 25.00 -45.26
N GLN A 42 9.15 25.00 -45.49
CA GLN A 42 8.17 25.46 -44.51
C GLN A 42 8.01 24.43 -43.40
N ILE A 43 8.22 24.84 -42.14
CA ILE A 43 7.79 24.08 -40.97
C ILE A 43 6.42 24.64 -40.58
N SER A 44 5.39 23.79 -40.64
CA SER A 44 4.04 24.15 -40.22
C SER A 44 3.63 23.32 -39.02
N ARG A 45 2.91 23.98 -38.12
CA ARG A 45 2.14 23.37 -37.04
C ARG A 45 0.68 23.30 -37.50
N ALA A 46 -0.13 22.48 -36.84
CA ALA A 46 -1.59 22.62 -36.97
C ALA A 46 -2.02 24.03 -36.50
N GLY A 47 -2.20 24.96 -37.45
CA GLY A 47 -2.70 26.32 -37.23
C GLY A 47 -1.68 27.48 -37.32
N LEU A 48 -0.42 27.27 -37.71
CA LEU A 48 0.59 28.33 -37.90
C LEU A 48 1.62 27.96 -38.99
N ASP A 49 2.03 28.94 -39.79
CA ASP A 49 2.88 28.78 -41.00
C ASP A 49 4.15 29.65 -40.96
N GLY A 50 5.32 29.06 -41.22
CA GLY A 50 6.60 29.77 -41.34
C GLY A 50 7.59 29.12 -42.31
N THR A 51 8.21 29.91 -43.19
CA THR A 51 9.07 29.43 -44.29
C THR A 51 10.57 29.48 -43.98
N LEU A 52 11.24 28.32 -43.98
CA LEU A 52 12.71 28.18 -43.99
C LEU A 52 13.14 27.54 -45.33
N LYS A 53 14.40 27.12 -45.51
CA LYS A 53 14.89 26.38 -46.71
C LYS A 53 15.99 25.39 -46.34
N GLY A 54 16.08 24.26 -47.05
CA GLY A 54 17.17 23.27 -46.92
C GLY A 54 17.00 22.22 -45.81
N ILE A 55 15.77 21.97 -45.33
CA ILE A 55 15.49 21.03 -44.22
C ILE A 55 15.67 19.57 -44.66
N THR A 56 16.46 18.81 -43.90
CA THR A 56 16.82 17.40 -44.19
C THR A 56 16.56 16.41 -43.04
N GLY A 57 15.98 16.89 -41.95
CA GLY A 57 15.65 16.13 -40.75
C GLY A 57 14.81 17.01 -39.82
N LEU A 58 13.87 16.41 -39.11
CA LEU A 58 12.97 17.07 -38.15
C LEU A 58 12.79 16.12 -36.94
N ALA A 59 12.93 16.66 -35.73
CA ALA A 59 12.70 15.95 -34.49
C ALA A 59 12.08 16.88 -33.44
N VAL A 60 11.22 16.34 -32.57
CA VAL A 60 10.65 17.08 -31.43
C VAL A 60 11.32 16.65 -30.13
N ASP A 61 11.72 17.62 -29.32
CA ASP A 61 12.05 17.47 -27.91
C ASP A 61 10.77 17.74 -27.09
N TRP A 62 10.20 16.67 -26.54
CA TRP A 62 8.96 16.70 -25.76
C TRP A 62 9.18 16.94 -24.26
N ILE A 63 10.42 17.21 -23.82
CA ILE A 63 10.75 17.56 -22.44
C ILE A 63 10.94 19.07 -22.31
N GLU A 64 11.73 19.67 -23.20
CA GLU A 64 11.98 21.13 -23.23
C GLU A 64 10.99 21.89 -24.14
N ASN A 65 9.96 21.21 -24.67
CA ASN A 65 8.96 21.74 -25.61
C ASN A 65 9.61 22.46 -26.81
N ALA A 66 10.51 21.77 -27.53
CA ALA A 66 11.28 22.35 -28.63
C ALA A 66 11.23 21.51 -29.92
N VAL A 67 11.39 22.16 -31.06
CA VAL A 67 11.47 21.54 -32.39
C VAL A 67 12.88 21.74 -32.94
N LEU A 68 13.54 20.63 -33.30
CA LEU A 68 14.88 20.62 -33.89
C LEU A 68 14.83 20.20 -35.36
N TRP A 69 15.65 20.84 -36.20
CA TRP A 69 15.80 20.46 -37.60
C TRP A 69 17.25 20.53 -38.07
N SER A 70 17.61 19.66 -39.01
CA SER A 70 18.91 19.70 -39.70
C SER A 70 18.79 20.45 -41.02
N ASN A 71 19.78 21.29 -41.31
CA ASN A 71 19.92 21.99 -42.58
C ASN A 71 21.19 21.52 -43.31
N ALA A 72 21.03 20.78 -44.41
CA ALA A 72 22.17 20.22 -45.13
C ALA A 72 22.95 21.24 -45.95
N GLU A 73 22.31 22.32 -46.41
CA GLU A 73 22.95 23.39 -47.19
C GLU A 73 23.79 24.31 -46.29
N LYS A 74 23.26 24.65 -45.10
CA LYS A 74 23.95 25.49 -44.12
C LYS A 74 24.92 24.73 -43.21
N GLY A 75 24.84 23.39 -43.19
CA GLY A 75 25.66 22.57 -42.28
C GLY A 75 25.32 22.79 -40.80
N THR A 76 24.05 22.99 -40.47
CA THR A 76 23.60 23.31 -39.09
C THR A 76 22.53 22.36 -38.57
N ILE A 77 22.43 22.25 -37.25
CA ILE A 77 21.20 21.82 -36.57
C ILE A 77 20.70 23.00 -35.73
N GLN A 78 19.44 23.33 -35.90
CA GLN A 78 18.77 24.47 -35.27
C GLN A 78 17.67 23.97 -34.34
N ARG A 79 17.28 24.79 -33.36
CA ARG A 79 16.11 24.58 -32.50
C ARG A 79 15.25 25.84 -32.43
N MET A 80 13.95 25.67 -32.21
CA MET A 80 13.01 26.70 -31.79
C MET A 80 12.02 26.08 -30.78
N ASP A 81 11.30 26.90 -30.04
CA ASP A 81 10.29 26.40 -29.09
C ASP A 81 9.01 25.96 -29.85
N THR A 82 8.12 25.14 -29.26
CA THR A 82 6.90 24.61 -29.95
C THR A 82 5.89 25.68 -30.39
N ASP A 83 6.04 26.92 -29.93
CA ASP A 83 5.29 28.10 -30.36
C ASP A 83 5.93 28.88 -31.53
N GLY A 84 7.12 28.47 -31.98
CA GLY A 84 7.89 29.10 -33.06
C GLY A 84 8.81 30.24 -32.61
N ARG A 85 9.00 30.46 -31.30
CA ARG A 85 9.91 31.50 -30.77
C ARG A 85 11.32 30.94 -30.51
N ASN A 86 12.23 31.85 -30.15
CA ASN A 86 13.58 31.55 -29.69
C ASN A 86 14.45 30.69 -30.64
N GLU A 87 14.32 30.87 -31.96
CA GLU A 87 15.18 30.19 -32.94
C GLU A 87 16.68 30.41 -32.62
N LYS A 88 17.40 29.29 -32.43
CA LYS A 88 18.82 29.25 -32.11
C LYS A 88 19.51 28.14 -32.89
N ILE A 89 20.78 28.36 -33.23
CA ILE A 89 21.63 27.34 -33.87
C ILE A 89 22.34 26.56 -32.77
N VAL A 90 22.08 25.26 -32.67
CA VAL A 90 22.65 24.35 -31.65
C VAL A 90 24.00 23.79 -32.11
N LEU A 91 24.09 23.38 -33.37
CA LEU A 91 25.31 22.86 -33.97
C LEU A 91 25.60 23.55 -35.31
N ARG A 92 26.90 23.78 -35.56
CA ARG A 92 27.47 24.41 -36.76
C ARG A 92 28.52 23.50 -37.37
N ASP A 93 28.96 23.83 -38.59
CA ASP A 93 30.08 23.19 -39.28
C ASP A 93 29.90 21.65 -39.39
N LEU A 94 28.68 21.24 -39.74
CA LEU A 94 28.28 19.86 -39.95
C LEU A 94 28.36 19.49 -41.44
N SER A 95 28.99 18.36 -41.75
CA SER A 95 29.15 17.87 -43.12
C SER A 95 27.87 17.23 -43.63
N GLN A 96 26.98 18.03 -44.25
CA GLN A 96 25.67 17.64 -44.78
C GLN A 96 24.84 16.80 -43.76
N PRO A 97 24.38 17.40 -42.64
CA PRO A 97 23.58 16.71 -41.65
C PRO A 97 22.20 16.29 -42.20
N ARG A 98 21.74 15.10 -41.83
CA ARG A 98 20.46 14.51 -42.25
C ARG A 98 19.88 13.62 -41.17
N SER A 99 18.56 13.40 -41.21
CA SER A 99 17.86 12.42 -40.37
C SER A 99 18.21 12.59 -38.88
N VAL A 100 17.97 13.80 -38.35
CA VAL A 100 18.13 14.06 -36.92
C VAL A 100 17.08 13.30 -36.11
N VAL A 101 17.50 12.72 -35.00
CA VAL A 101 16.64 12.16 -33.94
C VAL A 101 17.20 12.63 -32.59
N VAL A 102 16.34 12.74 -31.58
CA VAL A 102 16.72 13.18 -30.23
C VAL A 102 16.32 12.13 -29.21
N ASP A 103 17.09 12.04 -28.13
CA ASP A 103 16.65 11.43 -26.88
C ASP A 103 16.77 12.47 -25.76
N PRO A 104 15.71 13.23 -25.47
CA PRO A 104 15.73 14.25 -24.44
C PRO A 104 16.00 13.69 -23.04
N ASN A 105 15.64 12.43 -22.80
CA ASN A 105 15.84 11.70 -21.54
C ASN A 105 17.34 11.56 -21.21
N GLU A 106 18.13 11.10 -22.19
CA GLU A 106 19.58 10.97 -22.09
C GLU A 106 20.33 12.25 -22.50
N ARG A 107 19.58 13.31 -22.84
CA ARG A 107 20.07 14.60 -23.35
C ARG A 107 20.98 14.47 -24.58
N TYR A 108 20.64 13.60 -25.53
CA TYR A 108 21.39 13.42 -26.78
C TYR A 108 20.65 13.84 -28.05
N ILE A 109 21.42 14.36 -29.01
CA ILE A 109 21.03 14.59 -30.41
C ILE A 109 21.88 13.66 -31.28
N PHE A 110 21.24 12.89 -32.16
CA PHE A 110 21.91 12.03 -33.14
C PHE A 110 21.56 12.45 -34.56
N TRP A 111 22.53 12.39 -35.48
CA TRP A 111 22.30 12.67 -36.90
C TRP A 111 23.24 11.87 -37.81
N LEU A 112 22.83 11.72 -39.07
CA LEU A 112 23.68 11.20 -40.14
C LEU A 112 24.45 12.33 -40.80
N SER A 113 25.70 12.10 -41.15
CA SER A 113 26.58 13.03 -41.87
C SER A 113 27.00 12.41 -43.19
N ASP A 114 26.54 12.99 -44.30
CA ASP A 114 26.77 12.53 -45.69
C ASP A 114 28.13 13.03 -46.26
N GLY A 115 29.14 13.22 -45.40
CA GLY A 115 30.46 13.76 -45.76
C GLY A 115 31.39 12.75 -46.48
N LEU A 116 32.67 13.13 -46.64
CA LEU A 116 33.72 12.29 -47.27
C LEU A 116 33.80 10.86 -46.69
N THR A 117 33.47 10.70 -45.41
CA THR A 117 33.18 9.40 -44.79
C THR A 117 31.77 9.45 -44.18
N PRO A 118 30.80 8.67 -44.69
CA PRO A 118 29.48 8.55 -44.10
C PRO A 118 29.57 8.16 -42.63
N SER A 119 28.92 8.92 -41.75
CA SER A 119 28.99 8.68 -40.31
C SER A 119 27.70 8.98 -39.56
N LEU A 120 27.50 8.24 -38.48
CA LEU A 120 26.53 8.52 -37.44
C LEU A 120 27.23 9.35 -36.35
N GLN A 121 26.66 10.47 -35.97
CA GLN A 121 27.24 11.42 -35.01
C GLN A 121 26.27 11.68 -33.85
N ARG A 122 26.83 11.95 -32.67
CA ARG A 122 26.14 12.27 -31.41
C ARG A 122 26.64 13.61 -30.89
N SER A 123 25.76 14.38 -30.25
CA SER A 123 26.12 15.46 -29.32
C SER A 123 25.16 15.43 -28.13
N ASP A 124 25.55 16.08 -27.05
CA ASP A 124 24.62 16.62 -26.06
C ASP A 124 23.65 17.65 -26.67
N MET A 125 22.52 17.91 -26.00
CA MET A 125 21.49 18.88 -26.47
C MET A 125 21.95 20.34 -26.54
N THR A 126 23.08 20.66 -25.91
CA THR A 126 23.74 21.97 -25.95
C THR A 126 24.67 22.13 -27.15
N GLY A 127 25.06 21.04 -27.82
CA GLY A 127 26.01 21.04 -28.94
C GLY A 127 27.50 21.09 -28.54
N GLY A 128 27.82 20.95 -27.25
CA GLY A 128 29.18 21.06 -26.71
C GLY A 128 30.07 19.82 -26.89
N LYS A 129 29.51 18.60 -26.98
CA LYS A 129 30.27 17.33 -26.98
C LYS A 129 29.99 16.44 -28.20
N ARG A 130 30.40 16.91 -29.38
CA ARG A 130 30.32 16.16 -30.66
C ARG A 130 31.21 14.91 -30.65
N THR A 131 30.63 13.75 -30.94
CA THR A 131 31.30 12.44 -31.01
C THR A 131 30.89 11.70 -32.30
N THR A 132 31.81 10.96 -32.92
CA THR A 132 31.46 10.03 -34.01
C THR A 132 31.09 8.68 -33.40
N VAL A 133 29.85 8.23 -33.60
CA VAL A 133 29.32 6.97 -33.08
C VAL A 133 29.69 5.81 -34.00
N LEU A 134 29.49 6.00 -35.31
CA LEU A 134 29.81 4.98 -36.33
C LEU A 134 30.41 5.67 -37.55
N LYS A 135 31.43 5.06 -38.15
CA LYS A 135 31.88 5.34 -39.52
C LYS A 135 31.45 4.18 -40.41
N ALA A 136 30.81 4.47 -41.53
CA ALA A 136 30.37 3.48 -42.50
C ALA A 136 31.11 3.67 -43.83
N ALA A 137 31.47 2.57 -44.49
CA ALA A 137 31.97 2.60 -45.87
C ALA A 137 30.83 2.93 -46.86
N ASP A 138 29.63 2.42 -46.57
CA ASP A 138 28.41 2.63 -47.36
C ASP A 138 27.60 3.83 -46.85
N ARG A 139 26.78 4.40 -47.73
CA ARG A 139 25.99 5.59 -47.40
C ARG A 139 24.81 5.26 -46.49
N LEU A 140 24.78 5.90 -45.33
CA LEU A 140 23.68 5.83 -44.37
C LEU A 140 22.49 6.67 -44.87
N LYS A 141 21.27 6.10 -44.85
CA LYS A 141 20.08 6.73 -45.45
C LYS A 141 19.03 7.19 -44.46
N ILE A 142 18.87 6.46 -43.37
CA ILE A 142 17.80 6.63 -42.39
C ILE A 142 18.38 6.35 -41.02
N LEU A 143 17.93 7.10 -40.02
CA LEU A 143 18.19 6.88 -38.62
C LEU A 143 16.84 6.80 -37.89
N ALA A 144 16.67 5.77 -37.06
CA ALA A 144 15.59 5.69 -36.08
C ALA A 144 16.17 5.31 -34.72
N ILE A 145 15.45 5.69 -33.67
CA ILE A 145 15.87 5.52 -32.28
C ILE A 145 14.86 4.65 -31.54
N ASP A 146 15.38 3.78 -30.68
CA ASP A 146 14.62 2.90 -29.80
C ASP A 146 14.89 3.33 -28.36
N HIS A 147 13.97 4.12 -27.80
CA HIS A 147 14.08 4.65 -26.44
C HIS A 147 13.98 3.57 -25.36
N ARG A 148 13.34 2.42 -25.66
CA ARG A 148 13.19 1.32 -24.70
C ARG A 148 14.48 0.52 -24.56
N ASP A 149 15.06 0.14 -25.70
CA ASP A 149 16.26 -0.70 -25.73
C ASP A 149 17.57 0.14 -25.74
N ARG A 150 17.49 1.49 -25.77
CA ARG A 150 18.60 2.44 -25.96
C ARG A 150 19.47 2.12 -27.19
N ARG A 151 18.81 1.91 -28.34
CA ARG A 151 19.45 1.50 -29.62
C ARG A 151 19.19 2.48 -30.74
N LEU A 152 20.15 2.59 -31.65
CA LEU A 152 20.04 3.32 -32.91
C LEU A 152 19.99 2.32 -34.05
N PHE A 153 19.02 2.48 -34.94
CA PHE A 153 18.89 1.66 -36.14
C PHE A 153 19.17 2.52 -37.37
N TRP A 154 19.93 1.99 -38.31
CA TRP A 154 20.19 2.63 -39.60
C TRP A 154 19.93 1.70 -40.76
N VAL A 155 19.67 2.29 -41.93
CA VAL A 155 19.71 1.58 -43.21
C VAL A 155 20.89 2.10 -44.01
N GLN A 156 21.80 1.19 -44.39
CA GLN A 156 22.92 1.48 -45.28
C GLN A 156 22.63 0.96 -46.68
N GLN A 157 23.05 1.73 -47.68
CA GLN A 157 22.93 1.39 -49.09
C GLN A 157 24.32 1.29 -49.70
N GLY A 158 24.77 0.06 -49.98
CA GLY A 158 26.02 -0.17 -50.69
C GLY A 158 25.92 0.10 -52.19
N GLN A 159 27.04 -0.03 -52.90
CA GLN A 159 27.15 0.24 -54.34
C GLN A 159 26.46 -0.80 -55.25
N GLY A 160 25.48 -1.55 -54.73
CA GLY A 160 24.76 -2.61 -55.45
C GLY A 160 23.33 -2.82 -54.94
N VAL A 161 22.74 -3.98 -55.23
CA VAL A 161 21.35 -4.34 -54.84
C VAL A 161 21.22 -4.67 -53.33
N HIS A 162 22.35 -4.78 -52.62
CA HIS A 162 22.39 -5.10 -51.20
C HIS A 162 22.21 -3.83 -50.36
N THR A 163 21.03 -3.68 -49.79
CA THR A 163 20.77 -2.85 -48.61
C THR A 163 20.95 -3.71 -47.37
N ALA A 164 21.36 -3.09 -46.27
CA ALA A 164 21.42 -3.74 -44.97
C ALA A 164 20.85 -2.79 -43.90
N MET A 165 20.23 -3.37 -42.88
CA MET A 165 19.80 -2.64 -41.69
C MET A 165 20.75 -2.99 -40.55
N GLY A 166 21.39 -1.99 -39.96
CA GLY A 166 22.22 -2.18 -38.77
C GLY A 166 21.54 -1.64 -37.52
N SER A 167 21.95 -2.15 -36.37
CA SER A 167 21.62 -1.60 -35.05
C SER A 167 22.86 -1.52 -34.17
N CYS A 168 22.95 -0.47 -33.35
CA CYS A 168 24.02 -0.25 -32.38
C CYS A 168 23.47 0.36 -31.09
N ASN A 169 24.25 0.33 -30.01
CA ASN A 169 24.00 1.16 -28.84
C ASN A 169 24.41 2.64 -29.09
N TYR A 170 24.12 3.53 -28.15
CA TYR A 170 24.41 4.97 -28.29
C TYR A 170 25.91 5.31 -28.35
N ASP A 171 26.80 4.37 -28.01
CA ASP A 171 28.26 4.52 -28.07
C ASP A 171 28.90 3.93 -29.34
N GLY A 172 28.10 3.24 -30.18
CA GLY A 172 28.54 2.77 -31.50
C GLY A 172 28.88 1.28 -31.60
N ASN A 173 28.73 0.52 -30.52
CA ASN A 173 28.90 -0.94 -30.54
C ASN A 173 27.78 -1.55 -31.39
N ILE A 174 28.15 -2.14 -32.53
CA ILE A 174 27.22 -2.82 -33.45
C ILE A 174 26.66 -4.05 -32.74
N ILE A 175 25.33 -4.17 -32.72
CA ILE A 175 24.61 -5.27 -32.09
C ILE A 175 24.21 -6.29 -33.16
N ASN A 176 23.40 -5.88 -34.13
CA ASN A 176 22.96 -6.73 -35.25
C ASN A 176 23.15 -6.02 -36.59
N VAL A 177 23.44 -6.78 -37.64
CA VAL A 177 23.37 -6.34 -39.04
C VAL A 177 22.53 -7.33 -39.84
N PHE A 178 21.36 -6.87 -40.28
CA PHE A 178 20.41 -7.66 -41.04
C PHE A 178 20.62 -7.45 -42.54
N ASN A 179 21.10 -8.48 -43.22
CA ASN A 179 21.18 -8.52 -44.68
C ASN A 179 19.79 -8.82 -45.26
N GLN A 180 19.05 -7.77 -45.58
CA GLN A 180 17.67 -7.82 -46.07
C GLN A 180 17.55 -7.15 -47.45
N PRO A 181 16.87 -7.77 -48.44
CA PRO A 181 16.81 -7.26 -49.81
C PRO A 181 15.80 -6.11 -49.99
N PHE A 182 15.97 -4.99 -49.28
CA PHE A 182 15.12 -3.80 -49.43
C PHE A 182 15.47 -3.05 -50.73
N ARG A 183 14.70 -3.28 -51.81
CA ARG A 183 14.93 -2.67 -53.14
C ARG A 183 14.30 -1.28 -53.33
N SER A 184 13.98 -0.56 -52.26
CA SER A 184 13.24 0.73 -52.32
C SER A 184 14.17 1.94 -52.18
N GLN A 185 13.98 2.95 -53.04
CA GLN A 185 14.75 4.20 -53.02
C GLN A 185 14.23 5.23 -52.02
N SER A 186 12.97 5.10 -51.59
CA SER A 186 12.32 5.92 -50.57
C SER A 186 11.83 5.00 -49.47
N LEU A 187 12.68 4.86 -48.46
CA LEU A 187 12.43 4.13 -47.22
C LEU A 187 12.36 5.16 -46.08
N ARG A 188 11.48 4.92 -45.11
CA ARG A 188 11.41 5.58 -43.79
C ARG A 188 11.20 4.52 -42.73
N MET A 189 11.63 4.83 -41.51
CA MET A 189 11.76 3.86 -40.43
C MET A 189 11.26 4.47 -39.12
N THR A 190 10.42 3.72 -38.41
CA THR A 190 9.98 4.02 -37.05
C THR A 190 9.93 2.71 -36.27
N ILE A 191 10.11 2.77 -34.96
CA ILE A 191 10.23 1.58 -34.11
C ILE A 191 9.02 1.54 -33.16
N PHE A 192 8.54 0.34 -32.87
CA PHE A 192 7.49 0.12 -31.90
C PHE A 192 7.56 -1.28 -31.30
N LEU A 193 7.64 -1.37 -29.97
CA LEU A 193 7.83 -2.61 -29.22
C LEU A 193 8.99 -3.44 -29.81
N ASP A 194 8.72 -4.62 -30.34
CA ASP A 194 9.73 -5.55 -30.87
C ASP A 194 9.89 -5.48 -32.40
N TYR A 195 9.32 -4.44 -33.05
CA TYR A 195 9.25 -4.32 -34.50
C TYR A 195 9.85 -3.00 -35.04
N VAL A 196 10.55 -3.13 -36.16
CA VAL A 196 10.93 -2.01 -37.03
C VAL A 196 9.89 -1.91 -38.14
N CYS A 197 9.19 -0.77 -38.20
CA CYS A 197 8.21 -0.45 -39.23
C CYS A 197 8.88 0.36 -40.35
N LEU A 198 8.85 -0.18 -41.57
CA LEU A 198 9.45 0.39 -42.77
C LEU A 198 8.38 0.75 -43.82
N THR A 199 8.58 1.86 -44.52
CA THR A 199 7.78 2.19 -45.71
C THR A 199 8.42 1.58 -46.96
N ASP A 200 7.73 0.69 -47.68
CA ASP A 200 8.21 0.19 -48.97
C ASP A 200 7.49 0.88 -50.13
N SER A 201 8.24 1.68 -50.89
CA SER A 201 7.71 2.42 -52.03
C SER A 201 7.28 1.53 -53.20
N LYS A 202 7.86 0.33 -53.32
CA LYS A 202 7.57 -0.60 -54.42
C LYS A 202 6.25 -1.34 -54.20
N SER A 203 6.05 -1.93 -53.01
CA SER A 203 4.77 -2.53 -52.65
C SER A 203 3.68 -1.48 -52.36
N LYS A 204 4.05 -0.22 -52.06
CA LYS A 204 3.14 0.82 -51.54
C LYS A 204 2.43 0.35 -50.26
N ARG A 205 3.21 -0.24 -49.35
CA ARG A 205 2.78 -0.73 -48.05
C ARG A 205 3.77 -0.33 -46.96
N ILE A 206 3.29 -0.37 -45.72
CA ILE A 206 4.12 -0.35 -44.52
C ILE A 206 4.35 -1.81 -44.15
N ILE A 207 5.61 -2.20 -43.97
CA ILE A 207 5.99 -3.53 -43.52
C ILE A 207 6.58 -3.45 -42.11
N ARG A 208 6.32 -4.45 -41.27
CA ARG A 208 6.97 -4.61 -39.97
C ARG A 208 7.90 -5.82 -39.99
N VAL A 209 9.08 -5.66 -39.41
CA VAL A 209 10.12 -6.71 -39.28
C VAL A 209 10.51 -6.78 -37.81
N ASN A 210 10.68 -7.99 -37.24
CA ASN A 210 11.14 -8.12 -35.86
C ASN A 210 12.56 -7.54 -35.70
N LYS A 211 12.74 -6.66 -34.70
CA LYS A 211 13.96 -5.87 -34.50
C LYS A 211 15.17 -6.65 -33.98
N TYR A 212 14.94 -7.87 -33.47
CA TYR A 212 15.97 -8.76 -32.94
C TYR A 212 16.42 -9.79 -33.96
N THR A 213 15.48 -10.43 -34.67
CA THR A 213 15.78 -11.52 -35.61
C THR A 213 15.91 -11.07 -37.06
N GLY A 214 15.37 -9.91 -37.43
CA GLY A 214 15.37 -9.46 -38.82
C GLY A 214 14.64 -10.42 -39.77
N GLY A 215 13.54 -11.02 -39.30
CA GLY A 215 12.77 -12.03 -40.04
C GLY A 215 12.00 -11.51 -41.27
N ARG A 216 11.15 -12.38 -41.86
CA ARG A 216 10.34 -12.03 -43.03
C ARG A 216 9.33 -10.92 -42.71
N GLY A 217 9.34 -9.84 -43.46
CA GLY A 217 8.48 -8.68 -43.21
C GLY A 217 6.99 -8.95 -43.44
N GLU A 218 6.17 -8.54 -42.48
CA GLU A 218 4.71 -8.61 -42.52
C GLU A 218 4.10 -7.29 -43.00
N ASN A 219 2.98 -7.33 -43.72
CA ASN A 219 2.30 -6.10 -44.15
C ASN A 219 1.41 -5.55 -43.01
N VAL A 220 1.65 -4.31 -42.59
CA VAL A 220 0.82 -3.63 -41.58
C VAL A 220 -0.51 -3.17 -42.17
N ASN A 221 -0.54 -2.78 -43.44
CA ASN A 221 -1.77 -2.34 -44.11
C ASN A 221 -2.32 -3.37 -45.11
N SER A 222 -3.54 -3.85 -44.86
CA SER A 222 -4.24 -4.83 -45.70
C SER A 222 -4.45 -4.34 -47.13
N LYS A 223 -4.88 -3.07 -47.30
CA LYS A 223 -5.10 -2.44 -48.62
C LYS A 223 -3.87 -1.67 -49.09
N ARG A 224 -3.48 -1.84 -50.37
CA ARG A 224 -2.34 -1.14 -51.00
C ARG A 224 -2.62 0.38 -51.07
N MET A 225 -1.64 1.21 -50.69
CA MET A 225 -1.83 2.66 -50.72
C MET A 225 -1.76 3.22 -52.16
N PRO A 226 -2.50 4.29 -52.50
CA PRO A 226 -2.45 4.90 -53.83
C PRO A 226 -1.06 5.43 -54.19
N GLN A 227 -0.39 6.06 -53.22
CA GLN A 227 0.98 6.56 -53.29
C GLN A 227 1.75 6.07 -52.05
N PRO A 228 3.07 5.88 -52.14
CA PRO A 228 3.85 5.50 -50.97
C PRO A 228 3.95 6.68 -49.98
N PRO A 229 3.92 6.42 -48.66
CA PRO A 229 4.03 7.46 -47.64
C PRO A 229 5.42 8.12 -47.67
N ALA A 230 5.45 9.45 -47.62
CA ALA A 230 6.69 10.23 -47.58
C ALA A 230 7.43 10.11 -46.25
N ASP A 231 6.67 9.90 -45.15
CA ASP A 231 7.17 9.65 -43.80
C ASP A 231 6.20 8.82 -42.97
N VAL A 232 6.68 8.24 -41.87
CA VAL A 232 5.88 7.43 -40.94
C VAL A 232 6.41 7.58 -39.51
N LYS A 233 5.51 7.78 -38.55
CA LYS A 233 5.79 7.74 -37.11
C LYS A 233 4.70 6.94 -36.40
N VAL A 234 5.07 6.11 -35.43
CA VAL A 234 4.11 5.49 -34.50
C VAL A 234 3.87 6.43 -33.33
N VAL A 235 2.63 6.90 -33.19
CA VAL A 235 2.19 7.85 -32.16
C VAL A 235 1.74 7.07 -30.91
N HIS A 236 2.62 6.99 -29.91
CA HIS A 236 2.42 6.23 -28.68
C HIS A 236 3.36 6.74 -27.58
N PRO A 237 3.00 6.73 -26.28
CA PRO A 237 3.87 7.32 -25.25
C PRO A 237 5.20 6.58 -25.04
N ILE A 238 5.30 5.30 -25.39
CA ILE A 238 6.60 4.58 -25.45
C ILE A 238 7.61 5.27 -26.39
N ASN A 239 7.13 5.96 -27.43
CA ASN A 239 7.98 6.66 -28.40
C ASN A 239 8.26 8.12 -28.02
N GLN A 240 7.66 8.62 -26.93
CA GLN A 240 7.99 9.89 -26.28
C GLN A 240 7.95 9.71 -24.75
N PRO A 241 8.82 8.85 -24.18
CA PRO A 241 8.82 8.61 -22.74
C PRO A 241 9.30 9.89 -22.04
N HIS A 242 8.57 10.35 -21.02
CA HIS A 242 8.98 11.48 -20.20
C HIS A 242 9.91 11.00 -19.08
N LEU A 243 11.11 11.57 -18.97
CA LEU A 243 11.99 11.28 -17.84
C LEU A 243 11.42 11.87 -16.54
N LYS A 244 10.84 11.01 -15.71
CA LYS A 244 11.10 11.04 -14.27
C LYS A 244 11.91 9.80 -13.91
N HIS A 245 13.23 9.97 -14.00
CA HIS A 245 14.33 9.09 -13.58
C HIS A 245 14.13 7.56 -13.69
N THR A 246 14.86 6.96 -14.64
CA THR A 246 15.22 5.52 -14.74
C THR A 246 15.59 4.96 -13.35
N ILE A 247 14.99 3.89 -12.79
CA ILE A 247 14.55 2.56 -13.27
C ILE A 247 15.71 1.58 -13.56
N ALA A 248 15.67 0.41 -12.90
CA ALA A 248 16.13 -0.89 -13.38
C ALA A 248 15.24 -1.98 -12.74
N PHE A 249 14.10 -2.34 -13.37
CA PHE A 249 13.89 -3.51 -14.26
C PHE A 249 13.96 -4.86 -13.50
N VAL A 250 13.01 -5.79 -13.69
CA VAL A 250 12.67 -6.46 -14.97
C VAL A 250 11.14 -6.58 -15.23
N GLU A 251 10.74 -6.20 -16.46
CA GLU A 251 9.77 -6.80 -17.42
C GLU A 251 8.66 -7.79 -16.93
N LYS A 252 7.44 -7.87 -17.51
CA LYS A 252 6.90 -7.44 -18.82
C LYS A 252 5.36 -7.53 -18.86
N SER A 253 4.65 -6.45 -19.23
CA SER A 253 3.51 -6.44 -20.19
C SER A 253 2.91 -5.04 -20.29
N THR A 254 2.39 -4.68 -21.47
CA THR A 254 2.01 -3.30 -21.80
C THR A 254 0.54 -3.16 -22.15
N THR A 255 -0.19 -2.34 -21.39
CA THR A 255 -1.46 -1.73 -21.81
C THR A 255 -1.40 -0.22 -21.55
N PHE A 256 -2.01 0.56 -22.46
CA PHE A 256 -1.95 2.02 -22.47
C PHE A 256 -3.35 2.60 -22.45
N PHE A 257 -3.71 3.31 -21.37
CA PHE A 257 -4.96 4.06 -21.30
C PHE A 257 -4.95 5.27 -22.24
N PHE A 258 -6.03 5.41 -23.02
CA PHE A 258 -6.40 6.66 -23.68
C PHE A 258 -7.57 7.28 -22.91
N CYS A 259 -7.41 8.48 -22.37
CA CYS A 259 -8.51 9.21 -21.74
C CYS A 259 -9.04 10.31 -22.68
N SER A 260 -10.29 10.21 -23.10
CA SER A 260 -11.00 11.27 -23.81
C SER A 260 -11.50 12.34 -22.84
N LYS A 261 -11.36 13.62 -23.20
CA LYS A 261 -11.93 14.74 -22.42
C LYS A 261 -13.46 14.75 -22.53
N LEU A 262 -14.16 14.21 -21.53
CA LEU A 262 -15.23 14.87 -20.75
C LEU A 262 -15.80 13.89 -19.70
N SER A 263 -16.14 14.40 -18.51
CA SER A 263 -16.56 13.65 -17.31
C SER A 263 -15.48 12.77 -16.66
N SER A 264 -15.67 12.50 -15.36
CA SER A 264 -14.65 11.97 -14.45
C SER A 264 -15.00 10.58 -13.93
N SER A 265 -14.66 9.55 -14.69
CA SER A 265 -14.43 8.18 -14.18
C SER A 265 -13.61 7.39 -15.18
N LEU A 266 -12.45 6.87 -14.78
CA LEU A 266 -11.73 5.84 -15.53
C LEU A 266 -12.40 4.49 -15.23
N SER A 267 -13.07 3.90 -16.21
CA SER A 267 -13.50 2.51 -16.15
C SER A 267 -12.39 1.61 -16.68
N ASP A 268 -12.09 0.56 -15.92
CA ASP A 268 -11.21 -0.51 -16.35
C ASP A 268 -11.73 -1.23 -17.60
N ILE A 269 -10.83 -1.84 -18.39
CA ILE A 269 -11.19 -2.63 -19.58
C ILE A 269 -10.93 -4.08 -19.25
N ASN A 270 -11.97 -4.91 -19.17
CA ASN A 270 -11.80 -6.32 -18.84
C ASN A 270 -11.11 -7.09 -19.98
N GLU A 271 -9.81 -7.33 -19.89
CA GLU A 271 -9.03 -7.93 -20.96
C GLU A 271 -9.20 -9.45 -21.06
N CYS A 272 -9.59 -10.12 -19.95
CA CYS A 272 -9.93 -11.53 -19.97
C CYS A 272 -11.17 -11.81 -20.84
N ALA A 273 -12.14 -10.88 -20.84
CA ALA A 273 -13.37 -10.99 -21.63
C ALA A 273 -13.16 -11.00 -23.15
N LEU A 274 -12.00 -10.52 -23.65
CA LEU A 274 -11.79 -10.40 -25.11
C LEU A 274 -11.25 -11.66 -25.79
N TRP A 275 -10.41 -12.47 -25.13
CA TRP A 275 -10.03 -13.86 -25.54
C TRP A 275 -9.08 -14.58 -24.56
N ASN A 276 -9.28 -14.45 -23.24
CA ASN A 276 -8.33 -14.95 -22.20
C ASN A 276 -6.89 -14.38 -22.32
N HIS A 277 -6.68 -13.41 -23.23
CA HIS A 277 -5.43 -12.72 -23.57
C HIS A 277 -4.15 -13.60 -23.68
N GLY A 278 -4.32 -14.85 -24.11
CA GLY A 278 -3.24 -15.82 -24.26
C GLY A 278 -2.87 -16.59 -22.99
N CYS A 279 -3.64 -16.47 -21.91
CA CYS A 279 -3.59 -17.39 -20.78
C CYS A 279 -4.13 -18.77 -21.17
N SER A 280 -3.52 -19.83 -20.64
CA SER A 280 -3.79 -21.22 -21.03
C SER A 280 -4.95 -21.90 -20.28
N LEU A 281 -5.15 -21.63 -18.98
CA LEU A 281 -6.23 -22.24 -18.18
C LEU A 281 -7.12 -21.22 -17.44
N GLY A 282 -6.56 -20.13 -16.90
CA GLY A 282 -7.33 -19.09 -16.19
C GLY A 282 -6.78 -17.69 -16.43
N CYS A 283 -7.63 -16.68 -16.30
CA CYS A 283 -7.32 -15.26 -16.46
C CYS A 283 -8.16 -14.47 -15.45
N GLU A 284 -7.51 -13.61 -14.67
CA GLU A 284 -8.17 -12.67 -13.77
C GLU A 284 -7.84 -11.24 -14.16
N ASN A 285 -8.83 -10.37 -13.99
CA ASN A 285 -8.80 -9.00 -14.48
C ASN A 285 -8.60 -8.00 -13.35
N ALA A 286 -7.64 -7.09 -13.51
CA ALA A 286 -7.29 -6.05 -12.56
C ALA A 286 -7.33 -4.66 -13.23
N PRO A 287 -7.46 -3.56 -12.47
CA PRO A 287 -7.52 -2.20 -13.03
C PRO A 287 -6.32 -1.84 -13.93
N GLY A 288 -6.49 -1.96 -15.24
CA GLY A 288 -5.50 -1.69 -16.28
C GLY A 288 -4.67 -2.86 -16.79
N SER A 289 -4.92 -4.09 -16.33
CA SER A 289 -4.21 -5.30 -16.77
C SER A 289 -4.93 -6.57 -16.36
N TYR A 290 -4.61 -7.69 -17.00
CA TYR A 290 -4.98 -9.03 -16.56
C TYR A 290 -3.74 -9.82 -16.12
N PHE A 291 -3.95 -10.90 -15.37
CA PHE A 291 -2.93 -11.90 -15.05
C PHE A 291 -3.47 -13.31 -15.26
N CYS A 292 -2.59 -14.24 -15.65
CA CYS A 292 -2.98 -15.62 -15.89
C CYS A 292 -2.94 -16.42 -14.58
N THR A 293 -4.02 -17.15 -14.30
CA THR A 293 -4.14 -18.01 -13.12
C THR A 293 -4.22 -19.48 -13.53
N CYS A 294 -3.71 -20.38 -12.69
CA CYS A 294 -3.78 -21.81 -12.92
C CYS A 294 -4.66 -22.49 -11.85
N PRO A 295 -5.57 -23.40 -12.23
CA PRO A 295 -6.37 -24.14 -11.26
C PRO A 295 -5.49 -25.10 -10.42
N LYS A 296 -5.94 -25.45 -9.22
CA LYS A 296 -5.22 -26.36 -8.29
C LYS A 296 -4.78 -27.64 -9.01
N GLY A 297 -3.47 -27.90 -9.00
CA GLY A 297 -2.82 -29.02 -9.71
C GLY A 297 -2.01 -28.61 -10.95
N TYR A 298 -2.00 -27.32 -11.32
CA TYR A 298 -1.22 -26.77 -12.43
C TYR A 298 -0.41 -25.55 -11.96
N LEU A 299 0.79 -25.37 -12.51
CA LEU A 299 1.73 -24.31 -12.12
C LEU A 299 2.05 -23.43 -13.34
N LEU A 300 2.04 -22.11 -13.14
CA LEU A 300 2.28 -21.13 -14.20
C LEU A 300 3.77 -21.10 -14.54
N LEU A 301 4.12 -21.38 -15.80
CA LEU A 301 5.50 -21.37 -16.27
C LEU A 301 6.09 -19.94 -16.28
N PRO A 302 7.43 -19.79 -16.35
CA PRO A 302 8.10 -18.49 -16.40
C PRO A 302 7.74 -17.58 -17.59
N ASP A 303 6.90 -18.07 -18.53
CA ASP A 303 6.30 -17.25 -19.60
C ASP A 303 5.06 -16.45 -19.14
N LEU A 304 4.63 -16.65 -17.88
CA LEU A 304 3.47 -16.03 -17.22
C LEU A 304 2.14 -16.28 -17.95
N LYS A 305 2.04 -17.32 -18.78
CA LYS A 305 0.86 -17.62 -19.61
C LYS A 305 0.48 -19.10 -19.67
N THR A 306 1.46 -19.99 -19.61
CA THR A 306 1.26 -21.42 -19.82
C THR A 306 1.26 -22.17 -18.48
N CYS A 307 0.14 -22.81 -18.16
CA CYS A 307 -0.04 -23.65 -16.98
C CYS A 307 0.36 -25.09 -17.31
N GLN A 308 1.33 -25.64 -16.59
CA GLN A 308 1.76 -27.02 -16.74
C GLN A 308 1.31 -27.87 -15.54
N GLU A 309 0.82 -29.07 -15.82
CA GLU A 309 0.32 -30.01 -14.81
C GLU A 309 1.46 -30.47 -13.88
N THR A 310 1.31 -30.26 -12.57
CA THR A 310 2.32 -30.72 -11.60
C THR A 310 2.16 -32.21 -11.36
N LYS A 311 3.02 -33.03 -11.97
CA LYS A 311 3.11 -34.45 -11.65
C LYS A 311 4.04 -34.68 -10.45
N PRO A 312 3.71 -35.61 -9.53
CA PRO A 312 4.63 -35.98 -8.48
C PRO A 312 5.89 -36.62 -9.08
N CYS A 313 7.06 -36.20 -8.61
CA CYS A 313 8.36 -36.66 -9.08
C CYS A 313 8.62 -38.11 -8.58
N VAL A 314 7.98 -39.10 -9.22
CA VAL A 314 8.20 -40.53 -8.97
C VAL A 314 8.40 -41.27 -10.28
N GLU A 315 9.65 -41.28 -10.75
CA GLU A 315 10.37 -42.52 -11.08
C GLU A 315 11.88 -42.21 -11.24
N ASN A 316 12.64 -42.48 -10.18
CA ASN A 316 14.11 -42.60 -10.15
C ASN A 316 14.96 -41.42 -10.70
N ALA A 317 15.20 -40.37 -9.90
CA ALA A 317 16.57 -39.91 -9.55
C ALA A 317 16.65 -38.59 -8.75
N THR A 318 15.63 -37.72 -8.76
CA THR A 318 15.68 -36.39 -8.14
C THR A 318 14.66 -36.24 -7.01
N VAL A 319 15.16 -36.05 -5.79
CA VAL A 319 14.34 -35.77 -4.59
C VAL A 319 14.29 -34.25 -4.41
N CYS A 320 13.24 -33.61 -4.95
CA CYS A 320 12.95 -32.20 -4.72
C CYS A 320 11.88 -32.06 -3.62
N ASP A 321 12.05 -31.11 -2.69
CA ASP A 321 11.10 -30.92 -1.57
C ASP A 321 9.83 -30.14 -1.97
N HIS A 322 9.74 -29.67 -3.22
CA HIS A 322 8.61 -28.86 -3.71
C HIS A 322 8.14 -29.25 -5.12
N ALA A 323 8.85 -28.84 -6.16
CA ALA A 323 8.48 -29.10 -7.54
C ALA A 323 9.73 -29.39 -8.39
N CYS A 324 9.59 -30.31 -9.35
CA CYS A 324 10.60 -30.59 -10.37
C CYS A 324 10.08 -30.15 -11.75
N VAL A 325 10.98 -29.62 -12.60
CA VAL A 325 10.71 -29.32 -14.01
C VAL A 325 11.69 -30.13 -14.86
N HIS A 326 11.15 -30.95 -15.78
CA HIS A 326 11.94 -31.68 -16.77
C HIS A 326 12.48 -30.73 -17.83
N THR A 327 13.80 -30.59 -17.92
CA THR A 327 14.49 -29.83 -18.98
C THR A 327 15.25 -30.78 -19.91
N ALA A 328 15.69 -30.29 -21.07
CA ALA A 328 16.47 -31.08 -22.02
C ALA A 328 17.84 -31.54 -21.48
N GLU A 329 18.28 -31.01 -20.34
CA GLU A 329 19.55 -31.34 -19.67
C GLU A 329 19.34 -32.13 -18.36
N GLY A 330 18.09 -32.36 -17.94
CA GLY A 330 17.72 -33.10 -16.72
C GLY A 330 16.64 -32.43 -15.88
N ASP A 331 16.37 -33.01 -14.71
CA ASP A 331 15.29 -32.59 -13.81
C ASP A 331 15.80 -31.56 -12.81
N VAL A 332 15.20 -30.35 -12.82
CA VAL A 332 15.62 -29.23 -11.99
C VAL A 332 14.57 -28.94 -10.93
N CYS A 333 14.99 -28.86 -9.66
CA CYS A 333 14.11 -28.46 -8.56
C CYS A 333 13.83 -26.95 -8.60
N VAL A 334 12.58 -26.54 -8.37
CA VAL A 334 12.15 -25.14 -8.42
C VAL A 334 11.45 -24.76 -7.11
N CYS A 335 11.78 -23.58 -6.59
CA CYS A 335 11.20 -23.01 -5.37
C CYS A 335 10.15 -21.93 -5.69
N PRO A 336 9.09 -21.78 -4.87
CA PRO A 336 8.06 -20.78 -5.08
C PRO A 336 8.55 -19.36 -4.74
N GLU A 337 7.85 -18.35 -5.27
CA GLU A 337 8.21 -16.94 -5.12
C GLU A 337 8.33 -16.49 -3.65
N GLY A 338 9.48 -15.89 -3.33
CA GLY A 338 9.85 -15.50 -1.96
C GLY A 338 10.71 -16.53 -1.24
N SER A 339 11.31 -17.48 -1.97
CA SER A 339 12.29 -18.42 -1.42
C SER A 339 13.38 -18.76 -2.45
N VAL A 340 14.51 -19.26 -1.95
CA VAL A 340 15.67 -19.61 -2.76
C VAL A 340 15.98 -21.10 -2.56
N LEU A 341 16.43 -21.77 -3.61
CA LEU A 341 16.91 -23.15 -3.54
C LEU A 341 18.23 -23.20 -2.75
N ASN A 342 18.29 -24.06 -1.74
CA ASN A 342 19.47 -24.24 -0.90
C ASN A 342 20.65 -24.84 -1.68
N SER A 343 21.84 -24.81 -1.07
CA SER A 343 23.07 -25.40 -1.61
C SER A 343 23.02 -26.92 -1.82
N ASP A 344 22.01 -27.60 -1.27
CA ASP A 344 21.69 -29.00 -1.54
C ASP A 344 21.02 -29.23 -2.92
N GLY A 345 20.54 -28.16 -3.58
CA GLY A 345 19.84 -28.22 -4.86
C GLY A 345 18.44 -28.87 -4.79
N ARG A 346 17.84 -28.99 -3.60
CA ARG A 346 16.62 -29.78 -3.34
C ARG A 346 15.60 -29.09 -2.44
N SER A 347 16.07 -28.40 -1.41
CA SER A 347 15.24 -27.77 -0.38
C SER A 347 15.11 -26.26 -0.61
N CYS A 348 13.97 -25.68 -0.24
CA CYS A 348 13.73 -24.23 -0.36
C CYS A 348 13.82 -23.53 1.01
N THR A 349 14.39 -22.32 1.05
CA THR A 349 14.61 -21.57 2.32
C THR A 349 13.33 -21.22 3.08
N GLY A 350 12.21 -21.00 2.39
CA GLY A 350 10.92 -20.65 2.99
C GLY A 350 10.99 -19.46 3.95
N CYS A 351 10.44 -19.59 5.16
CA CYS A 351 10.47 -18.53 6.18
C CYS A 351 11.88 -18.09 6.62
N LEU A 352 12.94 -18.84 6.27
CA LEU A 352 14.33 -18.47 6.53
C LEU A 352 14.94 -17.62 5.38
N SER A 353 14.16 -17.24 4.37
CA SER A 353 14.59 -16.29 3.35
C SER A 353 14.70 -14.87 3.92
N ALA A 354 15.48 -14.01 3.26
CA ALA A 354 15.63 -12.60 3.64
C ALA A 354 14.33 -11.79 3.54
N ASP A 355 13.32 -12.29 2.81
CA ASP A 355 11.99 -11.74 2.66
C ASP A 355 10.90 -12.55 3.40
N GLN A 356 11.30 -13.39 4.38
CA GLN A 356 10.40 -14.14 5.28
C GLN A 356 9.32 -14.95 4.54
N GLY A 357 9.70 -15.72 3.51
CA GLY A 357 8.78 -16.48 2.67
C GLY A 357 7.82 -15.63 1.82
N GLY A 358 8.07 -14.32 1.71
CA GLY A 358 7.19 -13.34 1.07
C GLY A 358 6.02 -12.88 1.94
N CYS A 359 6.01 -13.19 3.24
CA CYS A 359 4.96 -12.77 4.17
C CYS A 359 5.18 -11.33 4.67
N SER A 360 4.09 -10.59 4.87
CA SER A 360 4.14 -9.20 5.38
C SER A 360 4.40 -9.07 6.88
N GLN A 361 3.99 -10.05 7.69
CA GLN A 361 4.06 -9.98 9.16
C GLN A 361 4.61 -11.26 9.78
N MET A 362 3.93 -12.40 9.65
CA MET A 362 4.38 -13.66 10.24
C MET A 362 4.39 -14.77 9.18
N CYS A 363 5.48 -15.54 9.16
CA CYS A 363 5.66 -16.71 8.30
C CYS A 363 5.73 -17.97 9.17
N VAL A 364 4.78 -18.88 8.98
CA VAL A 364 4.68 -20.13 9.76
C VAL A 364 5.04 -21.31 8.85
N THR A 365 6.13 -22.02 9.17
CA THR A 365 6.53 -23.22 8.44
C THR A 365 5.68 -24.42 8.90
N LEU A 366 4.97 -25.05 7.97
CA LEU A 366 4.11 -26.21 8.24
C LEU A 366 4.88 -27.53 8.13
N TYR A 367 5.84 -27.61 7.20
CA TYR A 367 6.80 -28.70 7.02
C TYR A 367 7.96 -28.20 6.15
N PRO A 368 9.12 -28.91 6.09
CA PRO A 368 10.26 -28.48 5.27
C PRO A 368 9.83 -28.12 3.84
N GLY A 369 10.16 -26.91 3.42
CA GLY A 369 9.76 -26.36 2.12
C GLY A 369 8.36 -25.74 2.02
N ARG A 370 7.42 -25.93 2.96
CA ARG A 370 6.08 -25.28 2.92
C ARG A 370 5.81 -24.38 4.13
N TRP A 371 5.33 -23.19 3.85
CA TRP A 371 4.88 -22.22 4.83
C TRP A 371 3.52 -21.61 4.48
N VAL A 372 2.96 -20.87 5.43
CA VAL A 372 1.77 -20.03 5.29
C VAL A 372 2.04 -18.68 5.95
N CYS A 373 1.44 -17.62 5.45
CA CYS A 373 1.50 -16.31 6.09
C CYS A 373 0.34 -16.13 7.07
N GLU A 374 0.64 -15.64 8.26
CA GLU A 374 -0.34 -15.29 9.28
C GLU A 374 -0.21 -13.81 9.65
N CYS A 375 -1.30 -13.23 10.13
CA CYS A 375 -1.36 -11.82 10.49
C CYS A 375 -1.38 -11.63 12.00
N GLN A 376 -0.79 -10.53 12.44
CA GLN A 376 -0.84 -10.11 13.83
C GLN A 376 -2.28 -9.75 14.23
N PRO A 377 -2.67 -9.92 15.51
CA PRO A 377 -4.05 -9.68 15.91
C PRO A 377 -4.46 -8.23 15.67
N GLY A 378 -5.62 -8.02 15.03
CA GLY A 378 -6.06 -6.72 14.52
C GLY A 378 -5.78 -6.49 13.03
N TYR A 379 -5.00 -7.36 12.38
CA TYR A 379 -4.77 -7.35 10.94
C TYR A 379 -5.51 -8.50 10.25
N GLN A 380 -5.90 -8.31 8.98
CA GLN A 380 -6.59 -9.30 8.15
C GLN A 380 -5.72 -9.69 6.96
N LEU A 381 -5.55 -11.00 6.76
CA LEU A 381 -4.85 -11.56 5.61
C LEU A 381 -5.62 -11.21 4.34
N GLN A 382 -4.92 -10.61 3.39
CA GLN A 382 -5.48 -10.20 2.11
C GLN A 382 -5.68 -11.41 1.19
N PRO A 383 -6.48 -11.29 0.11
CA PRO A 383 -6.76 -12.39 -0.81
C PRO A 383 -5.54 -12.99 -1.54
N ASP A 384 -4.36 -12.36 -1.41
CA ASP A 384 -3.09 -12.85 -1.94
C ASP A 384 -2.38 -13.86 -1.03
N GLU A 385 -2.96 -14.19 0.14
CA GLU A 385 -2.42 -15.08 1.17
C GLU A 385 -1.02 -14.66 1.69
N LYS A 386 -0.59 -13.39 1.48
CA LYS A 386 0.74 -12.89 1.85
C LYS A 386 0.74 -11.56 2.62
N HIS A 387 -0.17 -10.65 2.29
CA HIS A 387 -0.23 -9.31 2.90
C HIS A 387 -1.27 -9.22 4.02
N CYS A 388 -0.95 -8.43 5.05
CA CYS A 388 -1.79 -8.20 6.22
C CYS A 388 -2.15 -6.72 6.29
N ALA A 389 -3.43 -6.38 6.08
CA ALA A 389 -3.93 -5.01 6.20
C ALA A 389 -4.59 -4.79 7.56
N ALA A 390 -4.49 -3.57 8.10
CA ALA A 390 -5.09 -3.23 9.38
C ALA A 390 -6.62 -3.25 9.33
N ALA A 391 -7.26 -3.93 10.28
CA ALA A 391 -8.72 -3.88 10.44
C ALA A 391 -9.12 -2.62 11.21
N GLY A 392 -9.99 -1.79 10.63
CA GLY A 392 -10.46 -0.57 11.29
C GLY A 392 -10.75 0.59 10.33
N PRO A 393 -10.79 1.84 10.86
CA PRO A 393 -10.93 3.04 10.05
C PRO A 393 -9.64 3.30 9.23
N PRO A 394 -9.73 3.94 8.05
CA PRO A 394 -8.55 4.23 7.24
C PRO A 394 -7.55 5.13 7.98
N MET A 395 -6.27 4.79 7.89
CA MET A 395 -5.19 5.60 8.46
C MET A 395 -5.11 7.00 7.84
N TYR A 396 -4.68 7.96 8.64
CA TYR A 396 -4.25 9.27 8.16
C TYR A 396 -2.94 9.66 8.83
N LEU A 397 -2.22 10.57 8.21
CA LEU A 397 -0.93 11.05 8.67
C LEU A 397 -1.08 12.49 9.16
N LEU A 398 -0.46 12.79 10.30
CA LEU A 398 -0.22 14.14 10.77
C LEU A 398 1.19 14.54 10.36
N PHE A 399 1.35 15.73 9.79
CA PHE A 399 2.66 16.32 9.58
C PHE A 399 2.72 17.73 10.15
N ALA A 400 3.84 18.03 10.80
CA ALA A 400 4.22 19.39 11.15
C ALA A 400 5.04 20.01 10.02
N ASN A 401 4.98 21.33 9.91
CA ASN A 401 5.98 22.13 9.23
C ASN A 401 6.20 23.41 10.04
N MET A 402 7.09 24.28 9.56
CA MET A 402 7.46 25.52 10.24
C MET A 402 6.28 26.48 10.56
N VAL A 403 5.09 26.29 9.99
CA VAL A 403 3.93 27.18 10.13
C VAL A 403 2.65 26.48 10.59
N ASP A 404 2.37 25.24 10.17
CA ASP A 404 1.12 24.56 10.52
C ASP A 404 1.25 23.05 10.73
N ILE A 405 0.29 22.51 11.49
CA ILE A 405 0.06 21.07 11.65
C ILE A 405 -1.10 20.68 10.74
N LYS A 406 -0.87 19.72 9.86
CA LYS A 406 -1.84 19.25 8.86
C LYS A 406 -2.08 17.77 8.98
N GLN A 407 -3.35 17.41 8.86
CA GLN A 407 -3.83 16.05 8.66
C GLN A 407 -3.92 15.79 7.16
N ILE A 408 -3.43 14.63 6.70
CA ILE A 408 -3.45 14.20 5.30
C ILE A 408 -3.87 12.72 5.22
N ASN A 409 -4.76 12.37 4.29
CA ASN A 409 -5.12 10.97 4.06
C ASN A 409 -3.94 10.19 3.46
N ALA A 410 -3.92 8.86 3.60
CA ALA A 410 -2.90 7.99 3.01
C ALA A 410 -2.59 8.28 1.53
N ASP A 411 -3.60 8.58 0.70
CA ASP A 411 -3.42 8.91 -0.73
C ASP A 411 -2.77 10.28 -1.02
N GLY A 412 -2.48 11.11 -0.02
CA GLY A 412 -2.01 12.50 -0.17
C GLY A 412 -3.05 13.53 -0.67
N LYS A 413 -4.12 13.06 -1.34
CA LYS A 413 -5.10 13.86 -2.09
C LYS A 413 -5.97 14.80 -1.24
N LYS A 414 -6.29 14.44 0.01
CA LYS A 414 -7.13 15.24 0.92
C LYS A 414 -6.32 15.70 2.13
N SER A 415 -6.49 16.95 2.55
CA SER A 415 -5.84 17.50 3.75
C SER A 415 -6.74 18.47 4.52
N LYS A 416 -6.61 18.47 5.84
CA LYS A 416 -7.22 19.42 6.79
C LYS A 416 -6.09 20.08 7.58
N THR A 417 -6.07 21.41 7.67
CA THR A 417 -5.21 22.11 8.64
C THR A 417 -5.84 22.00 10.02
N LEU A 418 -5.07 21.56 11.02
CA LEU A 418 -5.54 21.46 12.41
C LEU A 418 -5.20 22.72 13.21
N LEU A 419 -3.96 23.18 13.08
CA LEU A 419 -3.43 24.33 13.80
C LEU A 419 -2.48 25.10 12.90
N GLN A 420 -2.51 26.44 12.96
CA GLN A 420 -1.59 27.32 12.24
C GLN A 420 -0.98 28.33 13.22
N GLU A 421 0.35 28.39 13.26
CA GLU A 421 1.14 29.31 14.08
C GLU A 421 2.16 30.04 13.19
N PRO A 422 1.78 31.15 12.51
CA PRO A 422 2.61 31.80 11.48
C PRO A 422 3.94 32.38 11.96
N ARG A 423 4.14 32.46 13.29
CA ARG A 423 5.37 32.93 13.95
C ARG A 423 6.17 31.79 14.59
N GLY A 424 5.67 30.56 14.46
CA GLY A 424 6.21 29.38 15.10
C GLY A 424 7.39 28.76 14.36
N GLY A 425 7.69 27.55 14.79
CA GLY A 425 8.71 26.65 14.25
C GLY A 425 8.43 25.25 14.76
N ILE A 426 7.26 24.72 14.41
CA ILE A 426 6.77 23.42 14.89
C ILE A 426 7.61 22.32 14.23
N ILE A 427 8.47 21.70 15.04
CA ILE A 427 9.51 20.79 14.55
C ILE A 427 9.34 19.34 15.02
N ALA A 428 8.64 19.15 16.15
CA ALA A 428 8.32 17.85 16.72
C ALA A 428 6.82 17.73 17.02
N LEU A 429 6.32 16.50 16.91
CA LEU A 429 4.90 16.14 16.87
C LEU A 429 4.76 14.69 17.37
N ASP A 430 3.79 14.42 18.25
CA ASP A 430 3.29 13.07 18.51
C ASP A 430 1.81 13.12 18.95
N TYR A 431 1.11 11.99 18.93
CA TYR A 431 -0.30 11.89 19.30
C TYR A 431 -0.53 10.91 20.46
N ASP A 432 -1.56 11.20 21.24
CA ASP A 432 -2.15 10.28 22.21
C ASP A 432 -3.40 9.62 21.61
N PRO A 433 -3.40 8.29 21.36
CA PRO A 433 -4.57 7.58 20.87
C PRO A 433 -5.72 7.54 21.89
N VAL A 434 -5.41 7.70 23.19
CA VAL A 434 -6.41 7.61 24.26
C VAL A 434 -7.24 8.88 24.31
N GLN A 435 -6.63 10.04 24.59
CA GLN A 435 -7.37 11.32 24.74
C GLN A 435 -7.54 12.09 23.42
N LYS A 436 -7.13 11.53 22.27
CA LYS A 436 -7.19 12.16 20.94
C LYS A 436 -6.50 13.55 20.89
N GLN A 437 -5.45 13.70 21.68
CA GLN A 437 -4.64 14.93 21.79
C GLN A 437 -3.37 14.81 20.92
N VAL A 438 -3.02 15.90 20.25
CA VAL A 438 -1.76 16.09 19.53
C VAL A 438 -0.84 16.93 20.41
N TYR A 439 0.36 16.44 20.69
CA TYR A 439 1.42 17.12 21.41
C TYR A 439 2.45 17.61 20.40
N PHE A 440 2.89 18.86 20.52
CA PHE A 440 3.83 19.46 19.57
C PHE A 440 4.79 20.43 20.25
N ALA A 441 6.00 20.53 19.69
CA ALA A 441 7.05 21.42 20.18
C ALA A 441 7.39 22.50 19.16
N ASP A 442 7.40 23.75 19.63
CA ASP A 442 7.81 24.92 18.87
C ASP A 442 9.21 25.37 19.28
N LYS A 443 10.15 25.26 18.34
CA LYS A 443 11.55 25.61 18.54
C LYS A 443 11.79 27.12 18.62
N ASN A 444 11.01 27.92 17.89
CA ASN A 444 11.19 29.37 17.82
C ASN A 444 10.57 30.06 19.04
N LEU A 445 9.42 29.58 19.51
CA LEU A 445 8.69 30.07 20.67
C LEU A 445 9.15 29.42 21.99
N LYS A 446 9.97 28.36 21.92
CA LYS A 446 10.52 27.57 23.04
C LYS A 446 9.42 27.02 23.94
N ARG A 447 8.44 26.35 23.31
CA ARG A 447 7.22 25.85 23.97
C ARG A 447 6.92 24.42 23.58
N ILE A 448 6.24 23.73 24.48
CA ILE A 448 5.54 22.48 24.19
C ILE A 448 4.08 22.68 24.56
N GLU A 449 3.20 22.33 23.64
CA GLU A 449 1.76 22.53 23.72
C GLU A 449 1.03 21.23 23.35
N ARG A 450 -0.25 21.13 23.75
CA ARG A 450 -1.16 20.09 23.29
C ARG A 450 -2.44 20.69 22.72
N ALA A 451 -3.05 20.02 21.75
CA ALA A 451 -4.32 20.40 21.17
C ALA A 451 -5.17 19.18 20.79
N SER A 452 -6.50 19.32 20.84
CA SER A 452 -7.41 18.27 20.34
C SER A 452 -7.34 18.17 18.81
N LEU A 453 -7.44 16.94 18.27
CA LEU A 453 -7.59 16.66 16.84
C LEU A 453 -8.80 17.36 16.20
N ASP A 454 -9.81 17.70 16.99
CA ASP A 454 -11.02 18.40 16.54
C ASP A 454 -10.84 19.93 16.54
N GLY A 455 -9.72 20.45 17.06
CA GLY A 455 -9.36 21.87 17.06
C GLY A 455 -10.02 22.73 18.14
N GLY A 456 -10.88 22.14 18.99
CA GLY A 456 -11.64 22.86 20.02
C GLY A 456 -10.89 23.15 21.33
N PHE A 457 -9.73 22.52 21.57
CA PHE A 457 -8.93 22.66 22.79
C PHE A 457 -7.45 22.83 22.44
N ARG A 458 -6.77 23.79 23.09
CA ARG A 458 -5.33 24.04 23.00
C ARG A 458 -4.82 24.48 24.37
N GLU A 459 -3.72 23.90 24.83
CA GLU A 459 -3.11 24.16 26.13
C GLU A 459 -1.59 24.21 26.04
N MET A 460 -0.98 25.17 26.73
CA MET A 460 0.46 25.30 26.85
C MET A 460 0.95 24.51 28.07
N LEU A 461 1.78 23.49 27.86
CA LEU A 461 2.35 22.68 28.94
C LEU A 461 3.64 23.30 29.47
N PHE A 462 4.53 23.74 28.58
CA PHE A 462 5.83 24.29 28.93
C PHE A 462 6.16 25.55 28.14
N SER A 463 6.68 26.56 28.84
CA SER A 463 7.16 27.83 28.27
C SER A 463 8.47 28.35 28.88
N THR A 464 9.05 27.59 29.81
CA THR A 464 10.31 27.91 30.49
C THR A 464 11.21 26.67 30.57
N GLY A 465 12.52 26.88 30.65
CA GLY A 465 13.49 25.79 30.67
C GLY A 465 13.51 24.95 29.39
N LEU A 466 13.16 25.52 28.24
CA LEU A 466 13.34 24.94 26.91
C LEU A 466 14.26 25.87 26.12
N ASP A 467 15.13 25.32 25.28
CA ASP A 467 16.01 26.09 24.39
C ASP A 467 15.80 25.72 22.92
N SER A 468 15.86 24.44 22.59
CA SER A 468 15.61 23.92 21.24
C SER A 468 15.05 22.50 21.30
N PRO A 469 13.76 22.31 21.64
CA PRO A 469 13.12 21.00 21.54
C PRO A 469 13.06 20.55 20.07
N GLU A 470 13.67 19.40 19.74
CA GLU A 470 13.77 18.89 18.36
C GLU A 470 13.04 17.54 18.13
N GLY A 471 12.61 16.84 19.18
CA GLY A 471 11.85 15.58 19.11
C GLY A 471 10.94 15.39 20.32
N LEU A 472 9.86 14.64 20.15
CA LEU A 472 8.79 14.47 21.14
C LEU A 472 8.18 13.08 21.00
N ALA A 473 7.95 12.38 22.12
CA ALA A 473 7.31 11.07 22.16
C ALA A 473 6.32 10.97 23.34
N VAL A 474 5.11 10.49 23.07
CA VAL A 474 4.01 10.29 24.02
C VAL A 474 3.96 8.82 24.42
N ASP A 475 4.15 8.52 25.70
CA ASP A 475 3.85 7.23 26.30
C ASP A 475 2.37 7.12 26.63
N TRP A 476 1.65 6.47 25.72
CA TRP A 476 0.20 6.28 25.81
C TRP A 476 -0.21 5.30 26.92
N VAL A 477 0.70 4.41 27.36
CA VAL A 477 0.45 3.39 28.39
C VAL A 477 0.71 3.98 29.79
N HIS A 478 1.91 4.50 30.04
CA HIS A 478 2.31 5.04 31.35
C HIS A 478 1.95 6.53 31.52
N ARG A 479 1.31 7.14 30.52
CA ARG A 479 0.80 8.52 30.51
C ARG A 479 1.89 9.58 30.74
N LYS A 480 3.09 9.34 30.18
CA LYS A 480 4.25 10.24 30.24
C LYS A 480 4.54 10.88 28.88
N LEU A 481 5.11 12.07 28.90
CA LEU A 481 5.59 12.82 27.75
C LEU A 481 7.12 12.88 27.83
N TYR A 482 7.80 12.54 26.74
CA TYR A 482 9.26 12.62 26.59
C TYR A 482 9.61 13.61 25.49
N TRP A 483 10.70 14.36 25.65
CA TRP A 483 11.22 15.23 24.61
C TRP A 483 12.73 15.40 24.69
N THR A 484 13.34 15.67 23.55
CA THR A 484 14.76 15.96 23.37
C THR A 484 14.95 17.47 23.22
N ASP A 485 15.83 18.06 24.01
CA ASP A 485 16.25 19.45 23.83
C ASP A 485 17.73 19.51 23.43
N ARG A 486 17.95 19.90 22.18
CA ARG A 486 19.29 20.00 21.60
C ARG A 486 20.09 21.17 22.17
N GLY A 487 19.42 22.24 22.57
CA GLY A 487 20.07 23.43 23.12
C GLY A 487 20.56 23.18 24.55
N LEU A 488 19.75 22.46 25.33
CA LEU A 488 20.09 22.04 26.69
C LEU A 488 20.90 20.74 26.76
N SER A 489 21.17 20.09 25.63
CA SER A 489 21.86 18.78 25.57
C SER A 489 21.24 17.77 26.56
N SER A 490 19.92 17.57 26.50
CA SER A 490 19.23 16.63 27.41
C SER A 490 17.96 16.04 26.82
N ILE A 491 17.53 14.93 27.41
CA ILE A 491 16.19 14.36 27.28
C ILE A 491 15.47 14.64 28.59
N SER A 492 14.25 15.16 28.53
CA SER A 492 13.39 15.40 29.69
C SER A 492 12.09 14.62 29.56
N ARG A 493 11.41 14.40 30.69
CA ARG A 493 10.07 13.79 30.72
C ARG A 493 9.15 14.45 31.74
N SER A 494 7.85 14.25 31.57
CA SER A 494 6.78 14.70 32.48
C SER A 494 5.57 13.78 32.41
N GLY A 495 4.54 14.01 33.23
CA GLY A 495 3.18 13.58 32.92
C GLY A 495 2.65 14.25 31.64
N LEU A 496 1.66 13.63 30.99
CA LEU A 496 0.97 14.21 29.82
C LEU A 496 0.17 15.50 30.13
N ASN A 497 -0.06 15.78 31.41
CA ASN A 497 -0.60 17.05 31.92
C ASN A 497 0.48 18.13 32.15
N GLY A 498 1.76 17.87 31.84
CA GLY A 498 2.87 18.78 32.09
C GLY A 498 3.41 18.79 33.53
N VAL A 499 2.82 18.00 34.44
CA VAL A 499 3.24 17.89 35.86
C VAL A 499 4.39 16.88 36.00
N ASP A 500 5.10 16.89 37.13
CA ASP A 500 6.24 15.98 37.42
C ASP A 500 7.35 16.02 36.36
N ARG A 501 7.72 17.23 35.94
CA ARG A 501 8.83 17.45 35.00
C ARG A 501 10.18 17.10 35.64
N GLU A 502 10.93 16.21 34.99
CA GLU A 502 12.28 15.82 35.37
C GLU A 502 13.21 15.72 34.15
N ILE A 503 14.52 15.97 34.36
CA ILE A 503 15.56 15.71 33.35
C ILE A 503 15.83 14.21 33.36
N PHE A 504 15.57 13.52 32.25
CA PHE A 504 15.64 12.07 32.12
C PHE A 504 17.06 11.57 31.77
N ILE A 505 17.75 12.23 30.85
CA ILE A 505 19.16 11.98 30.49
C ILE A 505 19.84 13.32 30.16
N ASP A 506 20.96 13.62 30.79
CA ASP A 506 21.81 14.79 30.58
C ASP A 506 23.32 14.46 30.53
N GLU A 507 23.73 13.33 31.10
CA GLU A 507 25.10 12.80 30.95
C GLU A 507 25.37 12.28 29.53
N ASP A 508 26.61 12.44 29.04
CA ASP A 508 27.14 11.86 27.79
C ASP A 508 26.26 12.04 26.52
N ILE A 509 25.43 13.09 26.48
CA ILE A 509 24.54 13.42 25.36
C ILE A 509 24.83 14.86 24.90
N GLN A 510 24.77 15.13 23.59
CA GLN A 510 25.28 16.39 23.02
C GLN A 510 24.30 17.10 22.09
N LYS A 511 23.70 16.40 21.13
CA LYS A 511 22.74 16.96 20.18
C LYS A 511 21.61 15.95 19.93
N PRO A 512 20.82 15.63 20.98
CA PRO A 512 19.68 14.74 20.83
C PRO A 512 18.66 15.34 19.87
N ARG A 513 18.05 14.50 19.03
CA ARG A 513 17.08 14.92 18.02
C ARG A 513 15.82 14.09 18.01
N SER A 514 15.71 13.02 17.21
CA SER A 514 14.48 12.22 17.22
C SER A 514 14.46 11.27 18.42
N ILE A 515 13.27 10.95 18.90
CA ILE A 515 13.01 10.10 20.06
C ILE A 515 11.76 9.26 19.80
N ALA A 516 11.85 7.97 20.10
CA ALA A 516 10.78 7.01 19.95
C ALA A 516 10.76 6.08 21.17
N ILE A 517 9.59 5.50 21.46
CA ILE A 517 9.40 4.67 22.66
C ILE A 517 8.74 3.34 22.33
N HIS A 518 8.98 2.35 23.19
CA HIS A 518 8.35 1.05 23.17
C HIS A 518 7.89 0.69 24.58
N PRO A 519 6.64 1.06 24.96
CA PRO A 519 6.15 0.89 26.32
C PRO A 519 6.13 -0.57 26.80
N GLN A 520 5.80 -1.51 25.92
CA GLN A 520 5.75 -2.95 26.26
C GLN A 520 7.14 -3.53 26.48
N ALA A 521 8.15 -3.09 25.71
CA ALA A 521 9.55 -3.46 25.93
C ALA A 521 10.22 -2.67 27.07
N GLN A 522 9.53 -1.68 27.67
CA GLN A 522 10.07 -0.73 28.65
C GLN A 522 11.33 -0.01 28.14
N LYS A 523 11.36 0.37 26.84
CA LYS A 523 12.51 1.04 26.21
C LYS A 523 12.17 2.41 25.63
N VAL A 524 13.16 3.30 25.66
CA VAL A 524 13.21 4.56 24.91
C VAL A 524 14.45 4.58 24.04
N TYR A 525 14.29 5.09 22.82
CA TYR A 525 15.32 5.17 21.78
C TYR A 525 15.44 6.61 21.31
N TRP A 526 16.66 7.08 21.02
CA TRP A 526 16.87 8.43 20.47
C TRP A 526 18.05 8.48 19.52
N THR A 527 18.10 9.54 18.70
CA THR A 527 19.26 9.88 17.88
C THR A 527 20.07 11.01 18.53
N ASP A 528 21.39 10.88 18.58
CA ASP A 528 22.31 11.97 18.90
C ASP A 528 23.17 12.29 17.67
N MET A 529 23.27 13.57 17.31
CA MET A 529 24.10 14.10 16.22
C MET A 529 25.35 14.85 16.73
N GLY A 530 25.81 14.50 17.92
CA GLY A 530 26.99 15.07 18.57
C GLY A 530 28.31 14.71 17.88
N SER A 531 29.41 14.83 18.63
CA SER A 531 30.74 14.39 18.18
C SER A 531 30.85 12.88 17.89
N ARG A 532 29.93 12.07 18.42
CA ARG A 532 29.77 10.65 18.14
C ARG A 532 28.31 10.38 17.69
N PRO A 533 27.97 10.50 16.40
CA PRO A 533 26.59 10.27 15.94
C PRO A 533 26.14 8.83 16.26
N ALA A 534 25.02 8.69 16.96
CA ALA A 534 24.55 7.42 17.50
C ALA A 534 23.03 7.29 17.48
N VAL A 535 22.54 6.05 17.41
CA VAL A 535 21.21 5.65 17.86
C VAL A 535 21.42 4.92 19.18
N GLU A 536 20.79 5.40 20.23
CA GLU A 536 20.98 4.92 21.60
C GLU A 536 19.64 4.49 22.21
N ARG A 537 19.72 3.64 23.25
CA ARG A 537 18.56 3.18 24.02
C ARG A 537 18.82 3.19 25.52
N SER A 538 17.75 3.28 26.30
CA SER A 538 17.74 3.08 27.76
C SER A 538 16.40 2.46 28.20
N GLY A 539 16.32 1.94 29.42
CA GLY A 539 15.06 1.54 30.03
C GLY A 539 14.21 2.74 30.44
N LEU A 540 12.88 2.63 30.41
CA LEU A 540 11.99 3.72 30.87
C LEU A 540 12.24 4.09 32.35
N ASN A 541 12.81 3.20 33.16
CA ASN A 541 13.19 3.47 34.55
C ASN A 541 14.61 4.03 34.72
N ARG A 542 15.28 4.47 33.63
CA ARG A 542 16.70 4.86 33.57
C ARG A 542 17.67 3.69 33.80
N ASP A 543 17.28 2.49 33.38
CA ASP A 543 18.17 1.33 33.37
C ASP A 543 19.26 1.47 32.29
N VAL A 544 20.18 0.48 32.25
CA VAL A 544 21.39 0.43 31.39
C VAL A 544 21.19 1.12 30.03
N ARG A 545 22.00 2.17 29.81
CA ARG A 545 22.11 2.90 28.54
C ARG A 545 23.04 2.13 27.60
N GLU A 546 22.60 1.95 26.35
CA GLU A 546 23.32 1.16 25.35
C GLU A 546 23.30 1.86 23.99
N VAL A 547 24.41 1.76 23.27
CA VAL A 547 24.51 2.24 21.88
C VAL A 547 24.04 1.13 20.95
N VAL A 548 22.93 1.39 20.23
CA VAL A 548 22.33 0.44 19.28
C VAL A 548 23.06 0.49 17.95
N VAL A 549 23.37 1.70 17.46
CA VAL A 549 24.12 1.93 16.22
C VAL A 549 25.05 3.13 16.42
N SER A 550 26.27 3.03 15.89
CA SER A 550 27.26 4.13 15.89
C SER A 550 28.11 4.23 14.61
N THR A 551 28.03 3.24 13.71
CA THR A 551 28.86 3.17 12.52
C THR A 551 28.17 3.74 11.29
N GLY A 552 28.89 4.52 10.49
CA GLY A 552 28.41 5.07 9.22
C GLY A 552 27.43 6.25 9.33
N MET A 553 27.16 6.78 10.52
CA MET A 553 26.20 7.88 10.71
C MET A 553 26.89 9.24 10.75
N VAL A 554 26.22 10.25 10.21
CA VAL A 554 26.69 11.64 10.08
C VAL A 554 25.68 12.61 10.71
N SER A 555 24.39 12.44 10.44
CA SER A 555 23.32 13.31 10.93
C SER A 555 21.98 12.56 11.09
N PRO A 556 21.89 11.56 11.99
CA PRO A 556 20.66 10.79 12.22
C PRO A 556 19.53 11.69 12.73
N SER A 557 18.51 11.92 11.91
CA SER A 557 17.54 13.00 12.09
C SER A 557 16.14 12.55 12.48
N GLY A 558 15.70 11.40 11.99
CA GLY A 558 14.39 10.81 12.21
C GLY A 558 14.50 9.38 12.72
N LEU A 559 13.52 8.93 13.51
CA LEU A 559 13.51 7.63 14.16
C LEU A 559 12.08 7.14 14.39
N ALA A 560 11.78 5.92 13.95
CA ALA A 560 10.53 5.23 14.20
C ALA A 560 10.78 3.82 14.75
N VAL A 561 9.83 3.35 15.57
CA VAL A 561 9.75 1.98 16.07
C VAL A 561 8.55 1.32 15.41
N ASP A 562 8.75 0.13 14.83
CA ASP A 562 7.66 -0.77 14.50
C ASP A 562 7.47 -1.75 15.68
N HIS A 563 6.39 -1.55 16.43
CA HIS A 563 6.02 -2.41 17.57
C HIS A 563 5.56 -3.80 17.15
N GLY A 564 5.12 -3.97 15.89
CA GLY A 564 4.70 -5.25 15.32
C GLY A 564 5.90 -6.13 14.94
N SER A 565 6.81 -5.63 14.10
CA SER A 565 8.00 -6.39 13.67
C SER A 565 9.19 -6.30 14.62
N GLN A 566 9.10 -5.51 15.69
CA GLN A 566 10.18 -5.31 16.68
C GLN A 566 11.48 -4.77 16.02
N ARG A 567 11.32 -3.77 15.16
CA ARG A 567 12.41 -3.12 14.41
C ARG A 567 12.44 -1.60 14.57
N LEU A 568 13.62 -1.04 14.36
CA LEU A 568 13.91 0.38 14.28
C LEU A 568 14.08 0.80 12.83
N TYR A 569 13.65 2.02 12.52
CA TYR A 569 13.84 2.68 11.24
C TYR A 569 14.37 4.08 11.50
N TRP A 570 15.46 4.48 10.84
CA TRP A 570 16.00 5.84 10.99
C TRP A 570 16.49 6.39 9.66
N CYS A 571 16.62 7.71 9.60
CA CYS A 571 17.16 8.41 8.42
C CYS A 571 18.34 9.31 8.78
N ASP A 572 19.25 9.50 7.82
CA ASP A 572 20.39 10.40 7.94
C ASP A 572 20.27 11.55 6.92
N LEU A 573 20.02 12.75 7.45
CA LEU A 573 19.80 13.99 6.70
C LEU A 573 20.98 14.41 5.81
N SER A 574 22.21 14.02 6.18
CA SER A 574 23.43 14.40 5.47
C SER A 574 23.86 13.37 4.44
N ARG A 575 23.59 12.08 4.69
CA ARG A 575 23.86 10.98 3.76
C ARG A 575 22.74 10.72 2.76
N GLY A 576 21.52 11.17 3.01
CA GLY A 576 20.36 10.86 2.15
C GLY A 576 19.96 9.39 2.19
N VAL A 577 20.20 8.72 3.33
CA VAL A 577 19.89 7.29 3.50
C VAL A 577 18.81 7.04 4.55
N ILE A 578 18.16 5.90 4.39
CA ILE A 578 17.20 5.32 5.33
C ILE A 578 17.66 3.90 5.61
N GLU A 579 17.78 3.56 6.88
CA GLU A 579 18.29 2.29 7.36
C GLU A 579 17.34 1.69 8.41
N SER A 580 17.40 0.38 8.60
CA SER A 580 16.62 -0.34 9.60
C SER A 580 17.49 -1.42 10.26
N ALA A 581 17.14 -1.80 11.48
CA ALA A 581 17.73 -2.88 12.25
C ALA A 581 16.71 -3.39 13.28
N ASN A 582 16.98 -4.53 13.90
CA ASN A 582 16.23 -4.99 15.06
C ASN A 582 16.40 -4.03 16.26
N LEU A 583 15.54 -4.13 17.28
CA LEU A 583 15.57 -3.28 18.49
C LEU A 583 16.89 -3.33 19.30
N ASP A 584 17.78 -4.27 19.01
CA ASP A 584 19.13 -4.45 19.56
C ASP A 584 20.27 -4.03 18.61
N GLY A 585 19.96 -3.58 17.40
CA GLY A 585 20.93 -3.19 16.38
C GLY A 585 21.45 -4.35 15.52
N SER A 586 20.99 -5.58 15.78
CA SER A 586 21.25 -6.73 14.91
C SER A 586 20.47 -6.61 13.58
N ASP A 587 20.88 -7.41 12.59
CA ASP A 587 20.20 -7.50 11.28
C ASP A 587 19.97 -6.13 10.60
N ARG A 588 21.03 -5.30 10.57
CA ARG A 588 20.99 -3.95 10.01
C ARG A 588 21.04 -3.96 8.49
N HIS A 589 20.04 -3.36 7.85
CA HIS A 589 19.90 -3.23 6.41
C HIS A 589 19.72 -1.78 5.98
N MET A 590 20.26 -1.43 4.80
CA MET A 590 19.99 -0.16 4.15
C MET A 590 18.75 -0.31 3.26
N LEU A 591 17.69 0.42 3.58
CA LEU A 591 16.42 0.34 2.85
C LEU A 591 16.42 1.26 1.63
N SER A 592 16.92 2.49 1.79
CA SER A 592 16.91 3.48 0.71
C SER A 592 18.15 4.36 0.75
N GLU A 593 18.74 4.63 -0.42
CA GLU A 593 19.91 5.48 -0.58
C GLU A 593 19.65 6.49 -1.71
N ASN A 594 19.82 7.79 -1.43
CA ASN A 594 19.71 8.91 -2.37
C ASN A 594 18.36 9.04 -3.14
N GLN A 595 17.33 8.27 -2.78
CA GLN A 595 15.99 8.34 -3.39
C GLN A 595 15.11 9.44 -2.76
N VAL A 596 15.40 9.82 -1.51
CA VAL A 596 14.86 11.00 -0.81
C VAL A 596 16.03 11.96 -0.58
N GLY A 597 15.88 13.24 -0.93
CA GLY A 597 17.01 14.17 -1.01
C GLY A 597 17.61 14.49 0.37
N ARG A 598 16.77 14.98 1.28
CA ARG A 598 17.12 15.21 2.69
C ARG A 598 16.03 14.66 3.62
N PRO A 599 16.04 13.35 3.91
CA PRO A 599 15.05 12.77 4.82
C PRO A 599 15.22 13.39 6.21
N PHE A 600 14.15 13.97 6.75
CA PHE A 600 14.14 14.67 8.03
C PHE A 600 13.62 13.77 9.13
N ASP A 601 12.39 13.27 8.97
CA ASP A 601 11.72 12.37 9.89
C ASP A 601 11.10 11.18 9.17
N VAL A 602 10.81 10.11 9.91
CA VAL A 602 10.25 8.85 9.40
C VAL A 602 9.12 8.35 10.30
N ALA A 603 8.08 7.78 9.71
CA ALA A 603 7.00 7.12 10.44
C ALA A 603 6.61 5.81 9.74
N VAL A 604 6.23 4.78 10.51
CA VAL A 604 5.95 3.43 10.01
C VAL A 604 4.52 3.00 10.28
N PHE A 605 3.88 2.34 9.32
CA PHE A 605 2.63 1.60 9.50
C PHE A 605 2.41 0.58 8.38
N GLU A 606 1.86 -0.60 8.71
CA GLU A 606 1.74 -1.74 7.78
C GLU A 606 3.09 -2.06 7.11
N ASN A 607 3.14 -2.21 5.79
CA ASN A 607 4.37 -2.41 5.00
C ASN A 607 4.95 -1.08 4.47
N VAL A 608 4.57 0.06 5.05
CA VAL A 608 4.82 1.39 4.48
C VAL A 608 5.58 2.30 5.44
N LEU A 609 6.67 2.89 4.93
CA LEU A 609 7.43 3.95 5.57
C LEU A 609 7.08 5.31 4.94
N TRP A 610 6.74 6.27 5.78
CA TRP A 610 6.43 7.65 5.41
C TRP A 610 7.62 8.53 5.77
N VAL A 611 8.05 9.41 4.87
CA VAL A 611 9.31 10.17 5.01
C VAL A 611 9.11 11.63 4.60
N SER A 612 9.61 12.57 5.41
CA SER A 612 9.61 14.00 5.10
C SER A 612 10.93 14.43 4.47
N ASP A 613 10.89 15.12 3.33
CA ASP A 613 12.09 15.69 2.70
C ASP A 613 12.22 17.19 3.02
N TRP A 614 13.25 17.55 3.79
CA TRP A 614 13.47 18.91 4.26
C TRP A 614 13.83 19.90 3.13
N GLU A 615 14.52 19.44 2.09
CA GLU A 615 14.96 20.30 0.97
C GLU A 615 14.07 20.14 -0.26
N GLY A 616 13.57 18.92 -0.51
CA GLY A 616 12.57 18.67 -1.55
C GLY A 616 11.18 19.21 -1.24
N HIS A 617 10.89 19.55 0.02
CA HIS A 617 9.59 19.96 0.55
C HIS A 617 8.45 18.97 0.22
N LEU A 618 8.76 17.68 0.22
CA LEU A 618 7.87 16.61 -0.24
C LEU A 618 7.61 15.59 0.88
N LEU A 619 6.44 14.96 0.85
CA LEU A 619 6.21 13.70 1.57
C LEU A 619 6.35 12.52 0.62
N TYR A 620 7.10 11.51 1.08
CA TYR A 620 7.34 10.27 0.37
C TYR A 620 6.68 9.10 1.10
N ARG A 621 6.17 8.15 0.31
CA ARG A 621 5.67 6.84 0.74
C ARG A 621 6.60 5.78 0.16
N ILE A 622 7.16 4.92 0.98
CA ILE A 622 8.14 3.91 0.59
C ILE A 622 7.65 2.54 1.07
N ASP A 623 7.64 1.55 0.18
CA ASP A 623 7.40 0.16 0.56
C ASP A 623 8.64 -0.38 1.32
N MET A 624 8.42 -0.93 2.53
CA MET A 624 9.49 -1.32 3.44
C MET A 624 10.23 -2.59 3.02
N ARG A 625 9.62 -3.43 2.17
CA ARG A 625 10.23 -4.69 1.71
C ARG A 625 11.17 -4.45 0.52
N THR A 626 10.79 -3.53 -0.37
CA THR A 626 11.52 -3.21 -1.59
C THR A 626 12.47 -2.03 -1.44
N GLY A 627 12.17 -1.05 -0.59
CA GLY A 627 12.97 0.14 -0.32
C GLY A 627 13.17 1.08 -1.52
N ARG A 628 12.48 0.81 -2.64
CA ARG A 628 12.75 1.38 -3.97
C ARG A 628 11.50 2.01 -4.58
N ASN A 629 11.71 3.01 -5.42
CA ASN A 629 10.66 3.78 -6.09
C ASN A 629 9.70 4.49 -5.12
N PRO A 630 10.19 5.38 -4.23
CA PRO A 630 9.35 6.05 -3.26
C PRO A 630 8.31 6.95 -3.95
N GLU A 631 7.03 6.72 -3.68
CA GLU A 631 5.93 7.49 -4.23
C GLU A 631 5.88 8.89 -3.61
N ARG A 632 5.67 9.91 -4.45
CA ARG A 632 5.52 11.30 -3.99
C ARG A 632 4.06 11.58 -3.73
N LEU A 633 3.71 11.77 -2.47
CA LEU A 633 2.33 11.96 -2.03
C LEU A 633 1.85 13.38 -2.29
N ARG A 634 2.70 14.36 -1.95
CA ARG A 634 2.33 15.77 -1.97
C ARG A 634 3.53 16.69 -1.93
N ASP A 635 3.47 17.70 -2.80
CA ASP A 635 4.31 18.89 -2.78
C ASP A 635 3.79 19.85 -1.70
N ILE A 636 4.66 20.24 -0.76
CA ILE A 636 4.34 21.13 0.36
C ILE A 636 5.10 22.44 0.13
N SER A 637 4.39 23.57 0.21
CA SER A 637 5.01 24.89 -0.02
C SER A 637 5.98 25.35 1.09
N ILE A 638 6.16 24.56 2.15
CA ILE A 638 6.89 24.87 3.39
C ILE A 638 7.61 23.59 3.84
N GLN A 639 8.83 23.70 4.39
CA GLN A 639 9.65 22.57 4.83
C GLN A 639 8.89 21.66 5.83
N PRO A 640 8.60 20.39 5.49
CA PRO A 640 7.98 19.45 6.40
C PRO A 640 8.98 19.00 7.47
N ALA A 641 8.50 18.93 8.71
CA ALA A 641 9.27 18.49 9.87
C ALA A 641 8.84 17.07 10.28
N ALA A 642 8.36 16.90 11.51
CA ALA A 642 7.94 15.62 12.06
C ALA A 642 6.70 15.02 11.37
N LEU A 643 6.66 13.69 11.32
CA LEU A 643 5.59 12.86 10.74
C LEU A 643 5.06 11.84 11.73
N VAL A 644 3.74 11.66 11.77
CA VAL A 644 3.09 10.74 12.70
C VAL A 644 1.92 10.07 12.01
N VAL A 645 1.89 8.73 11.97
CA VAL A 645 0.73 7.98 11.49
C VAL A 645 -0.29 7.85 12.62
N VAL A 646 -1.56 8.12 12.32
CA VAL A 646 -2.67 7.95 13.26
C VAL A 646 -3.59 6.83 12.78
N HIS A 647 -3.57 5.74 13.54
CA HIS A 647 -4.48 4.60 13.42
C HIS A 647 -4.52 3.86 14.78
N PRO A 648 -5.64 3.23 15.20
CA PRO A 648 -5.74 2.53 16.49
C PRO A 648 -4.62 1.51 16.75
N LEU A 649 -4.14 0.82 15.71
CA LEU A 649 -3.11 -0.21 15.82
C LEU A 649 -1.65 0.32 15.80
N VAL A 650 -1.39 1.59 15.48
CA VAL A 650 0.00 2.16 15.47
C VAL A 650 0.60 2.21 16.87
N LYS A 651 -0.24 2.40 17.89
CA LYS A 651 0.15 2.51 19.30
C LYS A 651 -0.51 1.38 20.10
N PRO A 652 -0.07 0.11 19.92
CA PRO A 652 -0.73 -1.04 20.51
C PRO A 652 -0.66 -1.01 22.04
N GLY A 653 -1.58 -1.72 22.69
CA GLY A 653 -1.68 -1.76 24.16
C GLY A 653 -2.20 -0.47 24.80
N ALA A 654 -2.61 0.55 24.03
CA ALA A 654 -3.48 1.60 24.53
C ALA A 654 -4.79 0.97 25.02
N ASN A 655 -5.11 1.10 26.30
CA ASN A 655 -6.41 0.67 26.82
C ASN A 655 -7.48 1.67 26.35
N VAL A 656 -8.21 1.30 25.28
CA VAL A 656 -9.21 2.15 24.62
C VAL A 656 -10.37 2.52 25.56
N CYS A 657 -10.61 1.71 26.60
CA CYS A 657 -11.67 1.94 27.57
C CYS A 657 -11.33 3.06 28.58
N LEU A 658 -10.07 3.52 28.66
CA LEU A 658 -9.66 4.65 29.52
C LEU A 658 -10.19 6.01 29.02
N TYR A 659 -10.81 6.08 27.85
CA TYR A 659 -11.41 7.29 27.31
C TYR A 659 -12.80 7.00 26.72
N GLU A 660 -13.82 7.74 27.19
CA GLU A 660 -15.23 7.58 26.77
C GLU A 660 -15.74 6.12 26.80
N ASN A 661 -15.19 5.27 27.68
CA ASN A 661 -15.48 3.82 27.74
C ASN A 661 -15.35 3.13 26.35
N GLY A 662 -14.41 3.57 25.50
CA GLY A 662 -14.26 3.07 24.13
C GLY A 662 -15.45 3.36 23.19
N GLY A 663 -16.42 4.17 23.63
CA GLY A 663 -17.71 4.37 22.98
C GLY A 663 -18.74 3.27 23.27
N CYS A 664 -18.53 2.44 24.30
CA CYS A 664 -19.46 1.40 24.74
C CYS A 664 -20.46 1.94 25.77
N ALA A 665 -21.74 1.60 25.63
CA ALA A 665 -22.80 2.08 26.53
C ALA A 665 -22.80 1.42 27.93
N GLN A 666 -22.16 0.26 28.09
CA GLN A 666 -22.10 -0.46 29.37
C GLN A 666 -20.66 -0.94 29.65
N VAL A 667 -20.28 -2.13 29.19
CA VAL A 667 -18.95 -2.69 29.46
C VAL A 667 -18.06 -2.51 28.25
N CYS A 668 -16.84 -1.99 28.47
CA CYS A 668 -15.77 -1.96 27.47
C CYS A 668 -14.63 -2.88 27.93
N GLU A 669 -14.19 -3.76 27.04
CA GLU A 669 -12.96 -4.52 27.19
C GLU A 669 -11.99 -4.12 26.08
N SER A 670 -10.77 -3.69 26.43
CA SER A 670 -9.79 -3.28 25.43
C SER A 670 -9.00 -4.48 24.94
N ARG A 671 -9.44 -5.07 23.82
CA ARG A 671 -8.73 -6.16 23.15
C ARG A 671 -7.91 -5.61 21.99
N LEU A 672 -6.59 -5.76 22.04
CA LEU A 672 -5.67 -5.48 20.92
C LEU A 672 -5.70 -4.02 20.39
N GLY A 673 -6.02 -3.05 21.25
CA GLY A 673 -6.16 -1.64 20.84
C GLY A 673 -7.50 -1.31 20.16
N LEU A 674 -8.50 -2.21 20.28
CA LEU A 674 -9.89 -1.97 19.91
C LEU A 674 -10.80 -2.06 21.14
N ALA A 675 -11.86 -1.25 21.16
CA ALA A 675 -12.90 -1.32 22.18
C ALA A 675 -13.89 -2.44 21.83
N HIS A 676 -13.93 -3.49 22.65
CA HIS A 676 -14.93 -4.54 22.56
C HIS A 676 -16.06 -4.25 23.54
N CYS A 677 -17.23 -3.88 23.03
CA CYS A 677 -18.38 -3.55 23.84
C CYS A 677 -19.18 -4.81 24.20
N SER A 678 -19.55 -4.94 25.47
CA SER A 678 -20.48 -5.95 25.96
C SER A 678 -21.53 -5.34 26.89
N CYS A 679 -22.61 -6.08 27.10
CA CYS A 679 -23.77 -5.61 27.87
C CYS A 679 -23.98 -6.47 29.11
N HIS A 680 -24.52 -5.87 30.16
CA HIS A 680 -24.91 -6.60 31.37
C HIS A 680 -26.05 -7.58 31.05
N SER A 681 -26.18 -8.65 31.84
CA SER A 681 -27.02 -9.86 31.60
C SER A 681 -28.52 -9.67 31.32
N LYS A 682 -29.05 -8.44 31.37
CA LYS A 682 -30.44 -8.10 30.99
C LYS A 682 -30.54 -7.29 29.70
N HIS A 683 -29.42 -7.02 29.03
CA HIS A 683 -29.35 -6.26 27.78
C HIS A 683 -28.54 -7.04 26.73
N VAL A 684 -28.92 -6.88 25.46
CA VAL A 684 -28.21 -7.39 24.27
C VAL A 684 -27.57 -6.20 23.56
N LEU A 685 -26.36 -6.41 23.04
CA LEU A 685 -25.63 -5.42 22.25
C LEU A 685 -26.41 -5.14 20.96
N SER A 686 -26.67 -3.86 20.66
CA SER A 686 -27.34 -3.47 19.42
C SER A 686 -26.45 -3.65 18.19
N ALA A 687 -27.06 -3.62 17.01
CA ALA A 687 -26.40 -3.82 15.72
C ALA A 687 -25.32 -2.76 15.38
N ASP A 688 -25.23 -1.67 16.14
CA ASP A 688 -24.14 -0.69 16.06
C ASP A 688 -22.85 -1.15 16.78
N GLY A 689 -22.90 -2.29 17.48
CA GLY A 689 -21.78 -2.86 18.24
C GLY A 689 -21.38 -2.04 19.47
N LYS A 690 -22.22 -1.09 19.92
CA LYS A 690 -21.85 -0.11 20.96
C LYS A 690 -22.91 0.14 22.02
N ASN A 691 -24.19 0.19 21.63
CA ASN A 691 -25.29 0.40 22.58
C ASN A 691 -25.87 -0.92 23.11
N CYS A 692 -26.66 -0.85 24.18
CA CYS A 692 -27.20 -2.03 24.87
C CYS A 692 -28.73 -1.90 25.03
N LEU A 693 -29.49 -2.83 24.45
CA LEU A 693 -30.96 -2.84 24.43
C LEU A 693 -31.52 -3.91 25.39
N PRO A 694 -32.59 -3.66 26.15
CA PRO A 694 -33.12 -4.62 27.12
C PRO A 694 -33.68 -5.89 26.45
N ILE A 695 -33.38 -7.06 27.03
CA ILE A 695 -33.89 -8.36 26.56
C ILE A 695 -35.35 -8.48 26.97
N ASN A 696 -36.26 -8.46 26.00
CA ASN A 696 -37.69 -8.64 26.27
C ASN A 696 -38.01 -10.15 26.37
N THR A 697 -38.07 -10.67 27.61
CA THR A 697 -38.16 -12.09 27.91
C THR A 697 -39.54 -12.70 27.68
N SER A 698 -39.68 -13.50 26.62
CA SER A 698 -40.73 -14.52 26.52
C SER A 698 -40.43 -15.53 25.41
N PHE A 699 -39.97 -16.73 25.78
CA PHE A 699 -40.61 -18.03 25.47
C PHE A 699 -39.79 -19.19 26.06
N THR A 700 -40.48 -20.18 26.63
CA THR A 700 -39.93 -21.32 27.37
C THR A 700 -39.95 -22.62 26.55
N GLY A 701 -38.99 -23.51 26.77
CA GLY A 701 -39.00 -24.87 26.20
C GLY A 701 -37.95 -25.78 26.84
N GLN A 702 -38.38 -26.86 27.49
CA GLN A 702 -37.52 -27.89 28.10
C GLN A 702 -37.00 -28.88 27.05
N TYR A 703 -35.88 -29.58 27.30
CA TYR A 703 -35.82 -31.05 27.24
C TYR A 703 -34.58 -31.62 27.97
N ASN A 704 -34.67 -32.86 28.44
CA ASN A 704 -33.82 -33.45 29.50
C ASN A 704 -32.54 -34.17 29.03
N GLU A 705 -31.58 -34.25 29.96
CA GLU A 705 -30.42 -35.14 29.95
C GLU A 705 -30.80 -36.63 30.10
N ASN A 706 -30.07 -37.53 29.42
CA ASN A 706 -29.44 -38.76 29.98
C ASN A 706 -29.11 -39.81 28.90
N LYS A 707 -27.82 -39.97 28.56
CA LYS A 707 -27.11 -41.28 28.49
C LYS A 707 -25.64 -41.12 28.08
N ILE A 708 -24.74 -41.32 29.05
CA ILE A 708 -23.30 -41.56 28.82
C ILE A 708 -23.01 -42.99 29.29
N LYS A 709 -22.32 -43.81 28.48
CA LYS A 709 -21.18 -44.69 28.86
C LYS A 709 -20.86 -45.77 27.81
N GLN A 710 -19.62 -46.27 27.92
CA GLN A 710 -18.99 -47.42 27.22
C GLN A 710 -18.53 -47.14 25.77
N TRP A 711 -17.27 -47.38 25.37
CA TRP A 711 -16.15 -48.14 25.99
C TRP A 711 -14.85 -47.34 26.23
N LYS A 712 -13.93 -47.91 27.02
CA LYS A 712 -12.57 -47.44 27.31
C LYS A 712 -11.60 -48.65 27.29
N GLU A 713 -10.30 -48.39 27.13
CA GLU A 713 -9.14 -49.30 27.27
C GLU A 713 -8.95 -50.31 26.09
N CYS A 714 -7.74 -50.60 25.58
CA CYS A 714 -6.34 -50.43 26.04
C CYS A 714 -5.45 -49.73 24.95
N LEU A 715 -4.17 -49.34 25.10
CA LEU A 715 -3.18 -49.42 26.20
C LEU A 715 -2.08 -48.30 26.08
N SER A 716 -1.23 -48.22 27.10
CA SER A 716 0.01 -47.44 27.37
C SER A 716 0.97 -47.13 26.19
N ASN A 717 1.62 -45.95 26.09
CA ASN A 717 2.71 -45.53 27.01
C ASN A 717 2.97 -44.00 27.15
N ASN A 718 2.83 -43.51 28.40
CA ASN A 718 3.81 -42.69 29.15
C ASN A 718 4.10 -41.22 28.72
N ASN A 719 3.34 -40.24 29.25
CA ASN A 719 3.83 -39.10 30.09
C ASN A 719 2.71 -38.04 30.30
N ASP A 720 1.98 -38.10 31.42
CA ASP A 720 0.57 -37.67 31.46
C ASP A 720 0.26 -36.17 31.68
N CYS A 721 1.23 -35.33 32.06
CA CYS A 721 0.99 -33.88 32.17
C CYS A 721 0.76 -33.18 30.82
N TYR A 722 1.01 -33.84 29.69
CA TYR A 722 0.68 -33.36 28.35
C TYR A 722 -0.73 -33.76 27.86
N SER A 723 -1.46 -34.60 28.59
CA SER A 723 -2.82 -35.05 28.22
C SER A 723 -3.93 -34.52 29.12
N LEU A 724 -3.64 -34.15 30.38
CA LEU A 724 -4.67 -33.67 31.31
C LEU A 724 -4.95 -32.17 31.09
N ARG A 725 -6.12 -31.85 30.51
CA ARG A 725 -6.61 -30.46 30.40
C ARG A 725 -7.29 -30.05 31.70
N CYS A 726 -6.55 -29.37 32.58
CA CYS A 726 -7.12 -28.67 33.72
C CYS A 726 -7.97 -27.46 33.27
N ASP A 727 -8.81 -26.96 34.18
CA ASP A 727 -9.49 -25.66 34.00
C ASP A 727 -8.47 -24.53 33.80
N VAL A 728 -8.87 -23.45 33.12
CA VAL A 728 -8.02 -22.27 32.93
C VAL A 728 -7.63 -21.58 34.24
N ASN A 729 -8.44 -21.74 35.29
CA ASN A 729 -8.19 -21.26 36.66
C ASN A 729 -7.67 -22.37 37.60
N ALA A 730 -7.06 -23.43 37.05
CA ALA A 730 -6.45 -24.52 37.80
C ALA A 730 -4.98 -24.76 37.45
N GLN A 731 -4.19 -25.11 38.46
CA GLN A 731 -2.80 -25.52 38.30
C GLN A 731 -2.67 -27.05 38.36
N CYS A 732 -2.03 -27.64 37.35
CA CYS A 732 -1.69 -29.06 37.35
C CYS A 732 -0.51 -29.32 38.30
N MET A 733 -0.69 -30.20 39.29
CA MET A 733 0.35 -30.60 40.22
C MET A 733 0.52 -32.12 40.25
N GLN A 734 1.76 -32.61 40.24
CA GLN A 734 2.04 -34.03 40.47
C GLN A 734 1.94 -34.34 41.97
N LYS A 735 1.03 -35.24 42.33
CA LYS A 735 0.81 -35.68 43.70
C LYS A 735 0.75 -37.20 43.72
N GLU A 736 1.69 -37.83 44.43
CA GLU A 736 1.79 -39.29 44.58
C GLU A 736 1.85 -40.06 43.24
N GLY A 737 2.58 -39.53 42.26
CA GLY A 737 2.80 -40.19 40.96
C GLY A 737 1.66 -40.04 39.94
N ARG A 738 0.61 -39.26 40.25
CA ARG A 738 -0.45 -38.87 39.32
C ARG A 738 -0.50 -37.34 39.14
N ALA A 739 -0.83 -36.88 37.94
CA ALA A 739 -1.17 -35.49 37.68
C ALA A 739 -2.57 -35.20 38.20
N VAL A 740 -2.74 -34.12 38.97
CA VAL A 740 -4.04 -33.68 39.52
C VAL A 740 -4.14 -32.17 39.38
N CYS A 741 -5.27 -31.68 38.88
CA CYS A 741 -5.55 -30.26 38.78
C CYS A 741 -6.03 -29.71 40.14
N GLN A 742 -5.65 -28.47 40.48
CA GLN A 742 -6.09 -27.81 41.71
C GLN A 742 -6.42 -26.34 41.40
N CYS A 743 -7.62 -25.87 41.76
CA CYS A 743 -8.02 -24.48 41.55
C CYS A 743 -7.08 -23.49 42.26
N VAL A 744 -6.83 -22.35 41.61
CA VAL A 744 -6.06 -21.26 42.21
C VAL A 744 -6.86 -20.54 43.29
N THR A 745 -6.17 -19.82 44.19
CA THR A 745 -6.83 -19.06 45.27
C THR A 745 -7.79 -18.01 44.72
N GLY A 746 -8.96 -17.87 45.34
CA GLY A 746 -10.09 -17.08 44.82
C GLY A 746 -11.08 -17.91 43.99
N PHE A 747 -10.73 -19.16 43.64
CA PHE A 747 -11.60 -20.08 42.90
C PHE A 747 -11.80 -21.39 43.66
N ALA A 748 -12.97 -21.99 43.53
CA ALA A 748 -13.35 -23.27 44.14
C ALA A 748 -13.82 -24.26 43.08
N GLY A 749 -13.52 -25.54 43.26
CA GLY A 749 -13.84 -26.57 42.29
C GLY A 749 -12.98 -27.82 42.43
N ASP A 750 -13.03 -28.70 41.43
CA ASP A 750 -12.28 -29.95 41.37
C ASP A 750 -10.96 -29.87 40.59
N GLY A 751 -10.69 -28.72 39.95
CA GLY A 751 -9.51 -28.48 39.12
C GLY A 751 -9.73 -28.72 37.62
N GLU A 752 -10.78 -29.44 37.21
CA GLU A 752 -11.22 -29.51 35.81
C GLU A 752 -12.34 -28.50 35.51
N LEU A 753 -13.06 -28.06 36.56
CA LEU A 753 -13.90 -26.87 36.55
C LEU A 753 -13.64 -26.04 37.82
N CYS A 754 -13.23 -24.79 37.64
CA CYS A 754 -12.95 -23.87 38.76
C CYS A 754 -13.80 -22.61 38.64
N VAL A 755 -14.72 -22.44 39.61
CA VAL A 755 -15.64 -21.30 39.65
C VAL A 755 -15.17 -20.25 40.65
N ASP A 756 -15.44 -19.00 40.31
CA ASP A 756 -15.14 -17.82 41.13
C ASP A 756 -15.85 -17.89 42.50
N VAL A 757 -15.15 -17.50 43.56
CA VAL A 757 -15.70 -17.43 44.92
C VAL A 757 -16.16 -16.00 45.19
N ASP A 758 -17.47 -15.79 45.20
CA ASP A 758 -18.04 -14.46 45.43
C ASP A 758 -17.90 -14.02 46.91
N GLU A 759 -16.82 -13.32 47.27
CA GLU A 759 -16.57 -12.93 48.66
C GLU A 759 -17.56 -11.90 49.19
N CYS A 760 -18.12 -11.06 48.31
CA CYS A 760 -19.18 -10.11 48.67
C CYS A 760 -20.46 -10.85 49.11
N LYS A 761 -20.86 -11.91 48.41
CA LYS A 761 -22.00 -12.77 48.81
C LYS A 761 -21.66 -13.71 49.96
N ALA A 762 -20.40 -14.16 50.07
CA ALA A 762 -19.94 -15.00 51.17
C ALA A 762 -19.78 -14.24 52.50
N GLY A 763 -19.83 -12.90 52.48
CA GLY A 763 -19.61 -12.07 53.66
C GLY A 763 -18.16 -12.09 54.16
N LEU A 764 -17.21 -12.40 53.26
CA LEU A 764 -15.77 -12.42 53.53
C LEU A 764 -15.10 -11.09 53.16
N ALA A 765 -15.87 -10.13 52.64
CA ALA A 765 -15.39 -8.85 52.18
C ALA A 765 -15.34 -7.76 53.28
N ASP A 766 -14.18 -7.15 53.45
CA ASP A 766 -13.91 -6.11 54.45
C ASP A 766 -14.13 -4.70 53.87
N CYS A 767 -15.39 -4.25 53.82
CA CYS A 767 -15.81 -2.96 53.23
C CYS A 767 -16.56 -2.05 54.22
N SER A 768 -16.56 -0.74 53.97
CA SER A 768 -17.27 0.24 54.80
C SER A 768 -18.79 0.08 54.72
N VAL A 769 -19.40 -0.51 55.75
CA VAL A 769 -20.78 -1.03 55.70
C VAL A 769 -21.84 0.05 55.38
N SER A 770 -21.65 1.29 55.83
CA SER A 770 -22.59 2.39 55.61
C SER A 770 -22.36 3.13 54.29
N GLU A 771 -21.11 3.40 53.93
CA GLU A 771 -20.74 4.39 52.91
C GLU A 771 -20.07 3.78 51.67
N ALA A 772 -19.79 2.48 51.67
CA ALA A 772 -19.28 1.75 50.52
C ALA A 772 -20.18 0.58 50.11
N GLU A 773 -19.93 0.07 48.90
CA GLU A 773 -20.55 -1.09 48.27
C GLU A 773 -19.44 -2.09 47.90
N CYS A 774 -19.67 -3.38 48.13
CA CYS A 774 -18.73 -4.45 47.77
C CYS A 774 -19.00 -4.91 46.34
N VAL A 775 -17.97 -4.95 45.51
CA VAL A 775 -18.03 -5.44 44.13
C VAL A 775 -17.13 -6.66 43.98
N ASN A 776 -17.74 -7.79 43.61
CA ASN A 776 -17.03 -9.03 43.36
C ASN A 776 -16.34 -9.01 42.00
N THR A 777 -15.17 -9.62 41.91
CA THR A 777 -14.37 -9.76 40.68
C THR A 777 -13.86 -11.21 40.58
N ALA A 778 -13.43 -11.65 39.39
CA ALA A 778 -12.98 -13.03 39.22
C ALA A 778 -11.67 -13.28 39.98
N GLY A 779 -11.75 -14.02 41.09
CA GLY A 779 -10.63 -14.33 42.00
C GLY A 779 -10.43 -13.36 43.17
N GLY A 780 -11.39 -12.48 43.47
CA GLY A 780 -11.32 -11.56 44.61
C GLY A 780 -12.37 -10.44 44.61
N TYR A 781 -12.29 -9.48 45.51
CA TYR A 781 -13.27 -8.38 45.63
C TYR A 781 -12.62 -7.02 45.85
N PHE A 782 -13.38 -5.94 45.66
CA PHE A 782 -12.99 -4.60 46.09
C PHE A 782 -14.19 -3.79 46.61
N CYS A 783 -13.91 -2.71 47.33
CA CYS A 783 -14.89 -1.84 47.96
C CYS A 783 -14.96 -0.49 47.24
N GLN A 784 -16.16 0.05 47.00
CA GLN A 784 -16.37 1.31 46.29
C GLN A 784 -17.23 2.26 47.13
N CYS A 785 -16.76 3.49 47.39
CA CYS A 785 -17.58 4.51 48.06
C CYS A 785 -18.84 4.86 47.24
N LYS A 786 -19.97 5.04 47.93
CA LYS A 786 -21.27 5.39 47.33
C LYS A 786 -21.26 6.80 46.76
N THR A 787 -22.13 7.05 45.78
CA THR A 787 -22.28 8.36 45.13
C THR A 787 -22.48 9.48 46.14
N GLY A 788 -21.73 10.57 45.99
CA GLY A 788 -21.66 11.67 46.95
C GLY A 788 -20.53 11.53 47.99
N PHE A 789 -19.81 10.41 48.00
CA PHE A 789 -18.66 10.18 48.87
C PHE A 789 -17.40 9.81 48.07
N THR A 790 -16.23 10.16 48.60
CA THR A 790 -14.90 9.87 48.04
C THR A 790 -14.01 9.18 49.09
N GLY A 791 -13.13 8.28 48.68
CA GLY A 791 -12.30 7.49 49.60
C GLY A 791 -11.81 6.17 49.02
N ASP A 792 -11.30 5.29 49.89
CA ASP A 792 -10.69 4.00 49.53
C ASP A 792 -11.67 2.79 49.60
N GLY A 793 -12.95 3.05 49.92
CA GLY A 793 -13.97 2.01 50.08
C GLY A 793 -14.00 1.34 51.46
N GLN A 794 -13.01 1.56 52.32
CA GLN A 794 -13.07 1.27 53.76
C GLN A 794 -13.36 2.54 54.58
N HIS A 795 -12.86 3.69 54.12
CA HIS A 795 -13.10 5.02 54.66
C HIS A 795 -13.57 5.94 53.54
N CYS A 796 -14.79 6.46 53.68
CA CYS A 796 -15.42 7.35 52.70
C CYS A 796 -15.71 8.72 53.35
N MET A 797 -15.70 9.79 52.57
CA MET A 797 -15.90 11.16 53.03
C MET A 797 -16.80 11.92 52.06
N ASP A 798 -17.65 12.79 52.59
CA ASP A 798 -18.59 13.62 51.83
C ASP A 798 -17.91 14.52 50.77
N ILE A 799 -18.52 14.66 49.60
CA ILE A 799 -18.04 15.54 48.51
C ILE A 799 -18.84 16.84 48.52
N ASP A 800 -18.20 17.98 48.79
CA ASP A 800 -18.84 19.29 48.68
C ASP A 800 -18.93 19.75 47.22
N GLU A 801 -20.02 19.41 46.53
CA GLU A 801 -20.15 19.70 45.09
C GLU A 801 -20.31 21.20 44.82
N CYS A 802 -20.81 21.97 45.80
CA CYS A 802 -20.96 23.41 45.66
C CYS A 802 -19.62 24.17 45.73
N ARG A 803 -18.67 23.69 46.55
CA ARG A 803 -17.31 24.23 46.58
C ARG A 803 -16.51 23.88 45.32
N LEU A 804 -16.87 22.79 44.65
CA LEU A 804 -16.17 22.25 43.48
C LEU A 804 -16.78 22.69 42.13
N ASP A 805 -17.81 23.56 42.14
CA ASP A 805 -18.62 23.93 40.96
C ASP A 805 -19.20 22.71 40.19
N MET A 806 -19.36 21.56 40.86
CA MET A 806 -19.93 20.33 40.28
C MET A 806 -21.45 20.28 40.45
N HIS A 807 -22.13 21.38 40.10
CA HIS A 807 -23.57 21.53 40.29
C HIS A 807 -24.31 22.00 39.03
N ASP A 808 -25.45 21.37 38.73
CA ASP A 808 -26.34 21.77 37.61
C ASP A 808 -27.34 22.87 37.99
N CYS A 809 -27.00 23.71 38.99
CA CYS A 809 -27.84 24.85 39.36
C CYS A 809 -27.88 25.90 38.26
N ASP A 810 -29.10 26.33 37.89
CA ASP A 810 -29.33 27.43 36.95
C ASP A 810 -28.55 28.70 37.34
N VAL A 811 -28.19 29.53 36.36
CA VAL A 811 -27.45 30.79 36.56
C VAL A 811 -28.17 31.75 37.53
N ASN A 812 -29.49 31.62 37.68
CA ASN A 812 -30.32 32.38 38.61
C ASN A 812 -30.55 31.65 39.94
N ALA A 813 -29.87 30.54 40.21
CA ALA A 813 -29.93 29.75 41.44
C ALA A 813 -28.59 29.76 42.20
N GLU A 814 -28.65 29.36 43.47
CA GLU A 814 -27.54 29.25 44.41
C GLU A 814 -27.43 27.81 44.89
N CYS A 815 -26.23 27.23 44.86
CA CYS A 815 -25.95 25.88 45.33
C CYS A 815 -25.77 25.83 46.85
N LEU A 816 -26.32 24.80 47.49
CA LEU A 816 -26.15 24.46 48.90
C LEU A 816 -25.73 22.99 49.04
N ASN A 817 -24.57 22.75 49.66
CA ASN A 817 -24.04 21.39 49.87
C ASN A 817 -24.79 20.67 51.01
N ALA A 818 -24.96 19.36 50.90
CA ALA A 818 -25.46 18.47 51.94
C ALA A 818 -24.81 17.09 51.82
N VAL A 819 -24.84 16.30 52.91
CA VAL A 819 -24.13 15.01 52.93
C VAL A 819 -24.67 14.07 51.84
N GLY A 820 -23.79 13.73 50.90
CA GLY A 820 -24.01 12.90 49.73
C GLY A 820 -24.74 13.55 48.54
N LYS A 821 -24.97 14.87 48.54
CA LYS A 821 -25.69 15.62 47.48
C LYS A 821 -25.72 17.15 47.68
N TYR A 822 -25.83 17.91 46.59
CA TYR A 822 -26.18 19.33 46.62
C TYR A 822 -27.68 19.63 46.38
N GLN A 823 -28.08 20.90 46.61
CA GLN A 823 -29.40 21.46 46.28
C GLN A 823 -29.31 22.87 45.69
N CYS A 824 -30.19 23.20 44.74
CA CYS A 824 -30.22 24.48 44.04
C CYS A 824 -31.40 25.37 44.46
N ARG A 825 -31.17 26.65 44.77
CA ARG A 825 -32.18 27.59 45.26
C ARG A 825 -32.24 28.89 44.43
N CYS A 826 -33.36 29.16 43.77
CA CYS A 826 -33.52 30.35 42.91
C CYS A 826 -33.44 31.69 43.67
N ARG A 827 -32.84 32.70 43.04
CA ARG A 827 -32.76 34.09 43.52
C ARG A 827 -34.08 34.83 43.24
N PRO A 828 -34.52 35.78 44.10
CA PRO A 828 -35.82 36.43 43.92
C PRO A 828 -35.77 37.49 42.81
N GLY A 829 -36.63 37.39 41.78
CA GLY A 829 -36.86 38.49 40.83
C GLY A 829 -37.27 38.13 39.39
N ALA A 830 -37.19 36.87 38.95
CA ALA A 830 -37.49 36.48 37.57
C ALA A 830 -38.83 35.73 37.41
N SER A 831 -39.66 36.18 36.47
CA SER A 831 -40.98 35.64 36.06
C SER A 831 -41.26 36.06 34.60
N SER A 832 -41.90 35.30 33.70
CA SER A 832 -42.57 33.98 33.74
C SER A 832 -42.75 33.38 32.30
N TRP A 833 -43.19 32.11 32.25
CA TRP A 833 -43.47 31.16 31.13
C TRP A 833 -44.53 31.59 30.07
N PRO A 834 -44.92 30.79 28.99
CA PRO A 834 -44.74 29.34 28.72
C PRO A 834 -44.39 28.90 27.27
N SER A 835 -44.40 27.57 27.03
CA SER A 835 -43.88 26.81 25.87
C SER A 835 -44.94 26.24 24.90
N THR A 836 -44.56 25.90 23.65
CA THR A 836 -44.95 24.71 22.83
C THR A 836 -44.49 24.82 21.36
N GLY A 837 -44.21 23.68 20.68
CA GLY A 837 -44.12 23.62 19.20
C GLY A 837 -43.01 22.71 18.62
N SER A 838 -43.38 21.49 18.20
CA SER A 838 -42.50 20.57 17.45
C SER A 838 -42.33 21.00 15.98
N PRO A 839 -41.22 20.65 15.28
CA PRO A 839 -41.13 20.85 13.84
C PRO A 839 -42.00 19.86 13.06
N LEU A 840 -42.76 20.38 12.09
CA LEU A 840 -43.50 19.59 11.10
C LEU A 840 -42.62 19.24 9.88
N ASP A 841 -42.97 18.13 9.27
CA ASP A 841 -42.45 17.63 7.99
C ASP A 841 -42.86 18.54 6.81
N VAL A 842 -41.95 18.78 5.86
CA VAL A 842 -42.23 19.45 4.58
C VAL A 842 -41.39 18.82 3.46
N THR A 843 -42.04 17.98 2.66
CA THR A 843 -41.48 17.33 1.48
C THR A 843 -41.46 18.21 0.22
N SER A 844 -40.60 17.82 -0.75
CA SER A 844 -40.69 18.05 -2.21
C SER A 844 -40.01 19.33 -2.80
N PRO A 845 -39.71 19.36 -4.12
CA PRO A 845 -38.97 18.32 -4.87
C PRO A 845 -37.94 18.89 -5.89
N TRP A 846 -36.94 18.10 -6.28
CA TRP A 846 -36.23 18.30 -7.55
C TRP A 846 -36.03 16.97 -8.28
N GLN A 847 -36.56 16.88 -9.50
CA GLN A 847 -36.42 15.72 -10.37
C GLN A 847 -35.07 15.73 -11.07
N HIS A 848 -34.43 14.57 -11.22
CA HIS A 848 -33.61 14.30 -12.40
C HIS A 848 -33.86 12.88 -12.91
N ASN A 849 -33.99 12.79 -14.23
CA ASN A 849 -34.50 11.64 -14.96
C ASN A 849 -33.40 10.60 -15.16
N ASN A 850 -33.66 9.32 -14.88
CA ASN A 850 -32.87 8.22 -15.44
C ASN A 850 -33.75 6.98 -15.62
N SER A 851 -33.62 6.31 -16.77
CA SER A 851 -34.54 5.29 -17.23
C SER A 851 -34.27 3.92 -16.63
N MET A 852 -35.03 3.56 -15.60
CA MET A 852 -35.20 2.18 -15.13
C MET A 852 -36.70 1.90 -15.07
N GLN A 853 -37.17 0.84 -15.73
CA GLN A 853 -38.60 0.57 -15.92
C GLN A 853 -39.04 -0.64 -15.10
N SER A 854 -40.16 -0.50 -14.39
CA SER A 854 -40.78 -1.59 -13.63
C SER A 854 -41.23 -2.73 -14.55
N CYS A 855 -41.18 -3.96 -14.04
CA CYS A 855 -41.60 -5.15 -14.79
C CYS A 855 -43.02 -5.01 -15.38
N PRO A 856 -43.28 -5.51 -16.59
CA PRO A 856 -44.63 -5.56 -17.15
C PRO A 856 -45.60 -6.31 -16.21
N SER A 857 -46.86 -5.90 -16.18
CA SER A 857 -47.87 -6.43 -15.24
C SER A 857 -48.10 -7.94 -15.32
N THR A 858 -47.68 -8.59 -16.41
CA THR A 858 -47.71 -10.05 -16.59
C THR A 858 -46.63 -10.81 -15.80
N HIS A 859 -45.57 -10.13 -15.34
CA HIS A 859 -44.41 -10.72 -14.65
C HIS A 859 -44.13 -10.09 -13.28
N ASN A 860 -45.09 -9.34 -12.72
CA ASN A 860 -44.95 -8.68 -11.42
C ASN A 860 -44.80 -9.68 -10.24
N SER A 861 -45.09 -10.96 -10.45
CA SER A 861 -44.88 -12.07 -9.52
C SER A 861 -43.61 -12.90 -9.82
N TYR A 862 -42.69 -12.37 -10.65
CA TYR A 862 -41.41 -13.03 -10.88
C TYR A 862 -40.57 -13.08 -9.59
N CYS A 863 -40.63 -12.05 -8.75
CA CYS A 863 -39.98 -12.03 -7.45
C CYS A 863 -40.93 -12.53 -6.36
N LEU A 864 -40.41 -13.34 -5.44
CA LEU A 864 -41.16 -13.89 -4.31
C LEU A 864 -40.95 -13.02 -3.06
N TYR A 865 -41.83 -13.20 -2.06
CA TYR A 865 -41.81 -12.49 -0.76
C TYR A 865 -41.58 -10.97 -0.87
N ASP A 866 -42.40 -10.31 -1.70
CA ASP A 866 -42.39 -8.85 -1.93
C ASP A 866 -41.05 -8.26 -2.44
N GLY A 867 -40.17 -9.10 -2.99
CA GLY A 867 -38.96 -8.65 -3.70
C GLY A 867 -39.29 -7.75 -4.90
N VAL A 868 -38.50 -6.70 -5.12
CA VAL A 868 -38.76 -5.70 -6.16
C VAL A 868 -38.22 -6.19 -7.51
N CYS A 869 -39.12 -6.31 -8.49
CA CYS A 869 -38.80 -6.77 -9.85
C CYS A 869 -38.29 -5.64 -10.76
N PHE A 870 -37.15 -5.88 -11.41
CA PHE A 870 -36.59 -5.02 -12.45
C PHE A 870 -36.48 -5.78 -13.77
N TYR A 871 -36.93 -5.17 -14.86
CA TYR A 871 -36.84 -5.73 -16.22
C TYR A 871 -35.80 -4.97 -17.02
N PHE A 872 -34.91 -5.70 -17.71
CA PHE A 872 -33.85 -5.13 -18.54
C PHE A 872 -34.18 -5.37 -20.02
N PRO A 873 -34.69 -4.35 -20.75
CA PRO A 873 -35.18 -4.53 -22.12
C PRO A 873 -34.11 -4.94 -23.13
N GLU A 874 -32.84 -4.69 -22.80
CA GLU A 874 -31.68 -4.93 -23.66
C GLU A 874 -31.17 -6.39 -23.59
N MET A 875 -31.60 -7.16 -22.58
CA MET A 875 -31.16 -8.54 -22.32
C MET A 875 -32.32 -9.54 -22.17
N GLU A 876 -33.58 -9.09 -22.36
CA GLU A 876 -34.80 -9.87 -22.13
C GLU A 876 -34.86 -10.60 -20.77
N SER A 877 -34.22 -10.03 -19.74
CA SER A 877 -34.03 -10.66 -18.44
C SER A 877 -34.68 -9.89 -17.27
N TYR A 878 -35.03 -10.64 -16.23
CA TYR A 878 -35.68 -10.15 -15.01
C TYR A 878 -34.76 -10.37 -13.82
N ALA A 879 -34.60 -9.36 -12.96
CA ALA A 879 -33.87 -9.47 -11.70
C ALA A 879 -34.73 -9.07 -10.52
N CYS A 880 -34.45 -9.66 -9.35
CA CYS A 880 -35.16 -9.42 -8.11
C CYS A 880 -34.23 -8.80 -7.08
N ASN A 881 -34.65 -7.69 -6.49
CA ASN A 881 -34.02 -7.14 -5.29
C ASN A 881 -34.82 -7.60 -4.06
N CYS A 882 -34.22 -8.44 -3.23
CA CYS A 882 -34.90 -9.11 -2.14
C CYS A 882 -35.05 -8.21 -0.91
N VAL A 883 -36.14 -8.42 -0.15
CA VAL A 883 -36.36 -7.77 1.13
C VAL A 883 -35.50 -8.46 2.20
N LEU A 884 -35.04 -7.70 3.20
CA LEU A 884 -34.19 -8.20 4.30
C LEU A 884 -34.76 -9.49 4.92
N GLY A 885 -33.93 -10.54 4.98
CA GLY A 885 -34.31 -11.88 5.46
C GLY A 885 -34.52 -12.94 4.38
N TYR A 886 -34.50 -12.57 3.09
CA TYR A 886 -34.70 -13.48 1.95
C TYR A 886 -33.62 -13.33 0.88
N MET A 887 -33.20 -14.45 0.29
CA MET A 887 -32.14 -14.53 -0.73
C MET A 887 -32.44 -15.55 -1.86
N GLY A 888 -31.62 -15.49 -2.91
CA GLY A 888 -31.75 -16.29 -4.14
C GLY A 888 -32.24 -15.47 -5.33
N GLU A 889 -32.05 -16.00 -6.55
CA GLU A 889 -32.33 -15.27 -7.82
C GLU A 889 -33.77 -14.76 -7.98
N ARG A 890 -34.72 -15.36 -7.26
CA ARG A 890 -36.13 -14.96 -7.19
C ARG A 890 -36.59 -14.69 -5.75
N CYS A 891 -35.65 -14.48 -4.83
CA CYS A 891 -35.85 -14.32 -3.38
C CYS A 891 -36.49 -15.54 -2.68
N GLN A 892 -36.29 -16.75 -3.21
CA GLN A 892 -37.06 -17.93 -2.82
C GLN A 892 -36.68 -18.57 -1.47
N PHE A 893 -35.53 -18.23 -0.86
CA PHE A 893 -35.03 -18.83 0.38
C PHE A 893 -35.00 -17.80 1.52
N SER A 894 -35.20 -18.25 2.76
CA SER A 894 -34.89 -17.43 3.93
C SER A 894 -33.39 -17.49 4.28
N ASP A 895 -32.84 -16.45 4.90
CA ASP A 895 -31.40 -16.34 5.23
C ASP A 895 -30.86 -17.51 6.06
N LEU A 896 -31.71 -18.13 6.89
CA LEU A 896 -31.37 -19.29 7.74
C LEU A 896 -31.36 -20.60 6.95
N GLU A 897 -32.38 -20.88 6.13
CA GLU A 897 -32.46 -22.12 5.33
C GLU A 897 -31.31 -22.24 4.31
N TRP A 898 -30.86 -21.11 3.75
CA TRP A 898 -29.78 -21.09 2.78
C TRP A 898 -28.44 -21.55 3.39
N TRP A 899 -28.15 -21.10 4.63
CA TRP A 899 -26.96 -21.50 5.37
C TRP A 899 -27.00 -22.98 5.80
N GLU A 900 -28.15 -23.47 6.25
CA GLU A 900 -28.33 -24.89 6.60
C GLU A 900 -28.16 -25.81 5.38
N LEU A 901 -28.66 -25.39 4.20
CA LEU A 901 -28.46 -26.12 2.95
C LEU A 901 -26.99 -26.19 2.52
N GLN A 902 -26.21 -25.12 2.68
CA GLN A 902 -24.77 -25.13 2.39
C GLN A 902 -24.00 -26.06 3.35
N GLN A 903 -24.25 -25.97 4.67
CA GLN A 903 -23.59 -26.86 5.63
C GLN A 903 -23.94 -28.34 5.41
N ALA A 904 -25.19 -28.64 5.06
CA ALA A 904 -25.61 -30.00 4.73
C ALA A 904 -24.91 -30.55 3.47
N GLU A 905 -24.62 -29.71 2.46
CA GLU A 905 -23.88 -30.14 1.27
C GLU A 905 -22.38 -30.35 1.56
N GLU A 906 -21.76 -29.50 2.40
CA GLU A 906 -20.39 -29.70 2.86
C GLU A 906 -20.22 -30.97 3.72
N GLU A 907 -21.11 -31.22 4.69
CA GLU A 907 -21.07 -32.47 5.45
C GLU A 907 -21.28 -33.69 4.55
N LYS A 908 -22.14 -33.61 3.54
CA LYS A 908 -22.34 -34.69 2.56
C LYS A 908 -21.07 -34.95 1.73
N ARG A 909 -20.33 -33.90 1.34
CA ARG A 909 -19.02 -34.04 0.66
C ARG A 909 -17.96 -34.64 1.60
N ARG A 910 -17.88 -34.15 2.85
CA ARG A 910 -16.96 -34.67 3.88
C ARG A 910 -17.21 -36.16 4.16
N ASN A 911 -18.48 -36.55 4.32
CA ASN A 911 -18.86 -37.93 4.61
C ASN A 911 -18.66 -38.86 3.40
N MET A 912 -18.86 -38.39 2.15
CA MET A 912 -18.46 -39.15 0.96
C MET A 912 -16.95 -39.37 0.88
N ALA A 913 -16.14 -38.35 1.16
CA ALA A 913 -14.68 -38.48 1.16
C ALA A 913 -14.20 -39.50 2.20
N ILE A 914 -14.73 -39.45 3.43
CA ILE A 914 -14.44 -40.42 4.50
C ILE A 914 -14.82 -41.84 4.06
N ALA A 915 -16.00 -42.03 3.47
CA ALA A 915 -16.44 -43.34 2.99
C ALA A 915 -15.51 -43.91 1.91
N VAL A 916 -15.08 -43.10 0.93
CA VAL A 916 -14.12 -43.52 -0.11
C VAL A 916 -12.76 -43.90 0.50
N CYS A 917 -12.26 -43.12 1.47
CA CYS A 917 -11.02 -43.45 2.18
C CYS A 917 -11.12 -44.76 2.96
N ILE A 918 -12.23 -45.03 3.65
CA ILE A 918 -12.44 -46.30 4.38
C ILE A 918 -12.49 -47.49 3.40
N VAL A 919 -13.17 -47.36 2.26
CA VAL A 919 -13.20 -48.41 1.23
C VAL A 919 -11.79 -48.68 0.70
N LEU A 920 -11.01 -47.64 0.39
CA LEU A 920 -9.61 -47.79 -0.05
C LEU A 920 -8.75 -48.48 1.01
N LEU A 921 -8.90 -48.13 2.29
CA LEU A 921 -8.14 -48.75 3.39
C LEU A 921 -8.48 -50.23 3.56
N ILE A 922 -9.77 -50.60 3.44
CA ILE A 922 -10.21 -52.00 3.47
C ILE A 922 -9.66 -52.77 2.25
N THR A 923 -9.67 -52.18 1.05
CA THR A 923 -9.08 -52.84 -0.13
C THR A 923 -7.57 -53.04 0.02
N LEU A 924 -6.82 -52.05 0.50
CA LEU A 924 -5.38 -52.16 0.75
C LEU A 924 -5.06 -53.21 1.82
N LEU A 925 -5.81 -53.27 2.92
CA LEU A 925 -5.65 -54.29 3.95
C LEU A 925 -5.97 -55.70 3.43
N SER A 926 -7.00 -55.85 2.59
CA SER A 926 -7.32 -57.15 1.97
C SER A 926 -6.28 -57.58 0.93
N ILE A 927 -5.69 -56.65 0.17
CA ILE A 927 -4.56 -56.91 -0.74
C ILE A 927 -3.32 -57.32 0.05
N ALA A 928 -3.00 -56.64 1.15
CA ALA A 928 -1.89 -57.00 2.03
C ALA A 928 -2.09 -58.37 2.70
N ALA A 929 -3.32 -58.71 3.11
CA ALA A 929 -3.67 -60.04 3.62
C ALA A 929 -3.52 -61.13 2.54
N CYS A 930 -3.95 -60.88 1.30
CA CYS A 930 -3.73 -61.80 0.18
C CYS A 930 -2.24 -61.98 -0.15
N ILE A 931 -1.44 -60.91 -0.17
CA ILE A 931 0.00 -60.98 -0.44
C ILE A 931 0.72 -61.76 0.67
N THR A 932 0.37 -61.54 1.93
CA THR A 932 0.97 -62.30 3.06
C THR A 932 0.54 -63.76 3.10
N TYR A 933 -0.68 -64.09 2.64
CA TYR A 933 -1.14 -65.48 2.52
C TYR A 933 -0.57 -66.22 1.30
N CYS A 934 -0.22 -65.51 0.22
CA CYS A 934 0.37 -66.11 -0.98
C CYS A 934 1.91 -66.24 -0.95
N CYS A 935 2.58 -65.59 0.01
CA CYS A 935 4.04 -65.54 0.12
C CYS A 935 4.58 -66.18 1.43
N GLY A 936 3.75 -66.91 2.16
CA GLY A 936 4.11 -67.73 3.33
C GLY A 936 3.74 -69.19 3.13
#